data_AF-A0A2V5YRK7-F1
#
_entry.id   AF-A0A2V5YRK7-F1
#
_cell.length_a   1.000
_cell.length_b   1.000
_cell.length_c   1.000
_cell.angle_alpha   90.00
_cell.angle_beta   90.00
_cell.angle_gamma   90.00
#
_symmetry.space_group_name_H-M   'P 1'
#
loop_
_entity.id
_entity.type
_entity.pdbx_description
1 polymer ?
#
loop_
_entity_poly.entity_id
_entity_poly.type
_entity_poly.pdbx_seq_one_letter_code
_entity_poly.pdbx_strand_id
1 'polypeptide(L)'
;VERRVLFTNCDRFADVVKQRTGFYAITGNDLDKLELQDFAVIRAWLEGARIERQPKNPLPHQAQAIDNLLSALRDQNRATALMACGTGKTLIALWVAERMGVQNILVLVPSLALLRQTLHEWARETSWRSFAHLCVCSDPTVKPDSDELVVRPTDLDFPVSTDSAQVRAFLAARFDGVKLVFSTYQSGHVVAAGMKRGDAFDLAIFDEAHKTAGREGVHFGFALNDQHLLIMKRLFLTATPRHYDVRKRDKEGDARIVYSMDAPEVYGPVAHKLTFAEAARRGIICDYKVIISVVTSDMVNDHMLRHGEVIVRGDAIKARHVANQLALKAAVEKHGVSKIFTFHRSVASAAAFTGGGSEGIGNHLSGFDTFHVNGSMPTSERENIMTEFRAAWKALTSNAKCLTEGVDVPAVDMVAFLTPKRSRVDIVQATGRAMRKAGGKTTGYVLVPLFVEQAKGETIEEALTRTEFDEVWNVLQAMQEQDDTLAEIIRQIREERGRTKGVDDTRFREKVEFLGPHISLETLRGSITTACVEVLGDNWEERFGELRAFKERFGHCRVPEGWEENKQFATWVAVQRTRRKQNKLSQDRIARLDSVEFIWAPHTLAWNEMFERLSAYKQTYGHTNVPATWIEGAELGAWVSMQRRLHKKSHLSKTRVERLNEIAFLWDPLTARWEEMFSALQGYKRAHEHCDVPIGWVENRQLACWVNVQRRMKRQGKISEDRCTRLNQLGFTWEVSDDKWEELYSSLVAYQKAHGDCEVPRVWQENLRLGVWVHTLRKQKRGKQKRLGELSKEQIERLDDLGFEWKPHTFAWEKMFKALTDYKIIHGNCNVPLSWRGNTKLGIWVSHQRRRYNSGLLDEAKARRLEKLGLVLKPAEERWERYFATLVEYQNTFGNCKVPQDWHRNPPLGRWVGQQRFRRSTGKLSAERIQRLNSIGFNWNTTDSSWEAMFAALIEYRQRFGNCRVPHEWSENAALGAWVSLQRTCRKRGQISARRVHKLNSLGFVWDIRDGFWEERFSELVQYKQHVGDTLVPVRWPENLKLGAWVANQRVRKKQRTLSEHRISRLNKIGFHWNGTTNERKGNS
;
A
#
# COMPACT_ATOMS: atom_id res chain seq x y z
N VAL A 1 34.47 -49.21 18.07
CA VAL A 1 33.68 -49.34 19.32
C VAL A 1 32.52 -50.25 19.02
N GLU A 2 32.52 -51.47 19.57
CA GLU A 2 31.39 -52.40 19.47
C GLU A 2 30.16 -51.74 20.09
N ARG A 3 29.15 -51.46 19.27
CA ARG A 3 27.86 -50.94 19.73
C ARG A 3 27.08 -52.10 20.34
N ARG A 4 26.56 -51.89 21.56
CA ARG A 4 25.76 -52.90 22.27
C ARG A 4 24.27 -52.69 21.95
N VAL A 5 23.54 -53.78 21.74
CA VAL A 5 22.08 -53.76 21.59
C VAL A 5 21.48 -54.32 22.88
N LEU A 6 20.60 -53.56 23.52
CA LEU A 6 19.87 -54.02 24.70
C LEU A 6 18.46 -54.43 24.27
N PHE A 7 18.12 -55.72 24.40
CA PHE A 7 16.74 -56.20 24.32
C PHE A 7 16.15 -56.24 25.72
N THR A 8 15.02 -55.58 25.92
CA THR A 8 14.36 -55.50 27.23
C THR A 8 12.85 -55.52 27.06
N ASN A 9 12.14 -56.18 27.96
CA ASN A 9 10.68 -56.12 28.07
C ASN A 9 10.20 -54.92 28.92
N CYS A 10 11.12 -54.08 29.39
CA CYS A 10 10.81 -52.84 30.13
C CYS A 10 10.80 -51.62 29.21
N ASP A 11 9.89 -50.69 29.45
CA ASP A 11 9.75 -49.43 28.68
C ASP A 11 10.39 -48.21 29.36
N ARG A 12 10.87 -48.40 30.59
CA ARG A 12 11.49 -47.36 31.40
C ARG A 12 12.86 -47.79 31.88
N PHE A 13 13.82 -46.88 31.70
CA PHE A 13 15.19 -47.03 32.18
C PHE A 13 15.42 -46.19 33.44
N ALA A 14 16.17 -46.75 34.39
CA ALA A 14 16.69 -45.99 35.53
C ALA A 14 17.59 -44.85 35.05
N ASP A 15 17.65 -43.74 35.79
CA ASP A 15 18.41 -42.55 35.40
C ASP A 15 19.90 -42.83 35.15
N VAL A 16 20.47 -43.82 35.84
CA VAL A 16 21.85 -44.27 35.66
C VAL A 16 22.10 -44.83 34.25
N VAL A 17 21.12 -45.50 33.65
CA VAL A 17 21.21 -46.03 32.29
C VAL A 17 21.23 -44.90 31.26
N LYS A 18 20.56 -43.77 31.56
CA LYS A 18 20.54 -42.58 30.69
C LYS A 18 21.90 -41.89 30.57
N GLN A 19 22.83 -42.17 31.49
CA GLN A 19 24.19 -41.64 31.46
C GLN A 19 25.18 -42.55 30.70
N ARG A 20 24.76 -43.77 30.32
CA ARG A 20 25.60 -44.71 29.59
C ARG A 20 25.56 -44.40 28.10
N THR A 21 26.70 -44.56 27.42
CA THR A 21 26.85 -44.33 25.98
C THR A 21 27.27 -45.61 25.25
N GLY A 22 27.11 -45.64 23.93
CA GLY A 22 27.55 -46.77 23.11
C GLY A 22 26.62 -47.98 23.10
N PHE A 23 25.35 -47.78 23.47
CA PHE A 23 24.29 -48.78 23.29
C PHE A 23 23.02 -48.09 22.75
N TYR A 24 22.15 -48.88 22.14
CA TYR A 24 20.75 -48.54 21.88
C TYR A 24 19.87 -49.67 22.40
N ALA A 25 18.59 -49.40 22.65
CA ALA A 25 17.68 -50.37 23.23
C ALA A 25 16.48 -50.64 22.32
N ILE A 26 16.03 -51.89 22.34
CA ILE A 26 14.75 -52.34 21.81
C ILE A 26 13.89 -52.64 23.05
N THR A 27 12.85 -51.84 23.26
CA THR A 27 12.03 -51.88 24.48
C THR A 27 10.81 -52.78 24.34
N GLY A 28 10.07 -52.99 25.44
CA GLY A 28 8.79 -53.73 25.42
C GLY A 28 7.85 -53.19 24.34
N ASN A 29 7.67 -51.87 24.30
CA ASN A 29 6.88 -51.18 23.28
C ASN A 29 7.30 -51.45 21.83
N ASP A 30 8.60 -51.66 21.56
CA ASP A 30 9.06 -51.97 20.21
C ASP A 30 8.73 -53.42 19.85
N LEU A 31 8.73 -54.32 20.84
CA LEU A 31 8.33 -55.71 20.70
C LEU A 31 6.80 -55.87 20.60
N ASP A 32 6.03 -55.02 21.29
CA ASP A 32 4.56 -55.04 21.27
C ASP A 32 3.97 -54.62 19.92
N LYS A 33 4.79 -54.01 19.05
CA LYS A 33 4.41 -53.70 17.65
C LYS A 33 4.39 -54.94 16.76
N LEU A 34 4.98 -56.05 17.20
CA LEU A 34 5.00 -57.29 16.43
C LEU A 34 3.61 -57.91 16.38
N GLU A 35 3.12 -58.15 15.18
CA GLU A 35 1.84 -58.81 14.94
C GLU A 35 2.01 -60.33 14.94
N LEU A 36 0.91 -61.08 15.08
CA LEU A 36 0.92 -62.55 14.97
C LEU A 36 1.62 -63.04 13.69
N GLN A 37 1.49 -62.27 12.60
CA GLN A 37 2.14 -62.56 11.34
C GLN A 37 3.66 -62.36 11.41
N ASP A 38 4.16 -61.36 12.11
CA ASP A 38 5.60 -61.17 12.33
C ASP A 38 6.18 -62.37 13.10
N PHE A 39 5.48 -62.84 14.14
CA PHE A 39 5.90 -64.05 14.86
C PHE A 39 5.84 -65.31 14.00
N ALA A 40 4.92 -65.41 13.05
CA ALA A 40 4.87 -66.50 12.09
C ALA A 40 6.05 -66.45 11.11
N VAL A 41 6.39 -65.25 10.61
CA VAL A 41 7.57 -65.02 9.76
C VAL A 41 8.86 -65.35 10.50
N ILE A 42 9.00 -64.89 11.75
CA ILE A 42 10.17 -65.18 12.58
C ILE A 42 10.31 -66.69 12.81
N ARG A 43 9.21 -67.40 13.09
CA ARG A 43 9.24 -68.86 13.25
C ARG A 43 9.66 -69.57 11.96
N ALA A 44 9.02 -69.23 10.83
CA ALA A 44 9.38 -69.80 9.54
C ALA A 44 10.86 -69.54 9.20
N TRP A 45 11.37 -68.34 9.51
CA TRP A 45 12.78 -68.01 9.32
C TRP A 45 13.71 -68.89 10.17
N LEU A 46 13.39 -69.09 11.45
CA LEU A 46 14.15 -69.96 12.35
C LEU A 46 14.12 -71.43 11.90
N GLU A 47 13.04 -71.86 11.23
CA GLU A 47 12.89 -73.19 10.62
C GLU A 47 13.60 -73.32 9.26
N GLY A 48 14.32 -72.27 8.82
CA GLY A 48 15.09 -72.28 7.58
C GLY A 48 14.31 -71.85 6.33
N ALA A 49 13.07 -71.37 6.48
CA ALA A 49 12.31 -70.85 5.36
C ALA A 49 12.92 -69.55 4.83
N ARG A 50 12.89 -69.39 3.51
CA ARG A 50 13.26 -68.14 2.86
C ARG A 50 12.12 -67.15 2.99
N ILE A 51 12.33 -66.09 3.77
CA ILE A 51 11.34 -65.03 3.94
C ILE A 51 11.46 -64.02 2.80
N GLU A 52 10.40 -63.89 2.01
CA GLU A 52 10.25 -62.80 1.05
C GLU A 52 9.42 -61.68 1.66
N ARG A 53 9.98 -60.47 1.69
CA ARG A 53 9.25 -59.28 2.11
C ARG A 53 8.23 -58.91 1.04
N GLN A 54 7.02 -58.54 1.43
CA GLN A 54 6.00 -58.01 0.53
C GLN A 54 5.89 -56.49 0.72
N PRO A 55 6.68 -55.68 -0.01
CA PRO A 55 6.60 -54.23 0.08
C PRO A 55 5.27 -53.73 -0.51
N LYS A 56 4.84 -52.54 -0.08
CA LYS A 56 3.65 -51.89 -0.66
C LYS A 56 3.88 -51.52 -2.13
N ASN A 57 2.79 -51.61 -2.90
CA ASN A 57 2.74 -51.06 -4.25
C ASN A 57 2.24 -49.60 -4.23
N PRO A 58 2.78 -48.72 -5.10
CA PRO A 58 2.30 -47.36 -5.22
C PRO A 58 0.82 -47.30 -5.64
N LEU A 59 0.02 -46.49 -4.94
CA LEU A 59 -1.34 -46.14 -5.35
C LEU A 59 -1.31 -45.32 -6.66
N PRO A 60 -2.41 -45.23 -7.42
CA PRO A 60 -2.42 -44.54 -8.72
C PRO A 60 -1.89 -43.10 -8.69
N HIS A 61 -2.25 -42.32 -7.67
CA HIS A 61 -1.75 -40.95 -7.52
C HIS A 61 -0.27 -40.89 -7.14
N GLN A 62 0.24 -41.91 -6.44
CA GLN A 62 1.65 -42.04 -6.08
C GLN A 62 2.47 -42.45 -7.31
N ALA A 63 1.99 -43.40 -8.11
CA ALA A 63 2.59 -43.77 -9.39
C ALA A 63 2.74 -42.55 -10.31
N GLN A 64 1.66 -41.76 -10.46
CA GLN A 64 1.70 -40.50 -11.22
C GLN A 64 2.72 -39.50 -10.64
N ALA A 65 2.81 -39.37 -9.32
CA ALA A 65 3.79 -38.50 -8.68
C ALA A 65 5.23 -38.95 -8.98
N ILE A 66 5.50 -40.25 -8.84
CA ILE A 66 6.82 -40.85 -9.11
C ILE A 66 7.21 -40.59 -10.57
N ASP A 67 6.33 -40.85 -11.54
CA ASP A 67 6.64 -40.70 -12.96
C ASP A 67 6.95 -39.24 -13.32
N ASN A 68 6.15 -38.29 -12.80
CA ASN A 68 6.41 -36.86 -12.98
C ASN A 68 7.77 -36.44 -12.40
N LEU A 69 8.12 -36.94 -11.22
CA LEU A 69 9.37 -36.59 -10.54
C LEU A 69 10.59 -37.21 -11.23
N LEU A 70 10.48 -38.46 -11.68
CA LEU A 70 11.54 -39.11 -12.48
C LEU A 70 11.76 -38.39 -13.81
N SER A 71 10.69 -37.96 -14.49
CA SER A 71 10.79 -37.16 -15.71
C SER A 71 11.51 -35.84 -15.44
N ALA A 72 11.14 -35.11 -14.39
CA ALA A 72 11.78 -33.83 -14.05
C ALA A 72 13.24 -33.98 -13.64
N LEU A 73 13.57 -35.00 -12.84
CA LEU A 73 14.95 -35.25 -12.38
C LEU A 73 15.86 -35.82 -13.46
N ARG A 74 15.30 -36.34 -14.56
CA ARG A 74 16.08 -36.69 -15.76
C ARG A 74 16.69 -35.43 -16.39
N ASP A 75 15.86 -34.41 -16.62
CA ASP A 75 16.26 -33.21 -17.35
C ASP A 75 16.86 -32.12 -16.45
N GLN A 76 16.56 -32.16 -15.15
CA GLN A 76 16.94 -31.12 -14.19
C GLN A 76 17.60 -31.70 -12.94
N ASN A 77 18.38 -30.88 -12.25
CA ASN A 77 19.06 -31.30 -11.02
C ASN A 77 18.22 -31.10 -9.75
N ARG A 78 17.08 -30.43 -9.87
CA ARG A 78 16.22 -30.05 -8.75
C ARG A 78 14.77 -30.23 -9.17
N ALA A 79 13.96 -30.84 -8.31
CA ALA A 79 12.53 -30.99 -8.52
C ALA A 79 11.77 -30.84 -7.22
N THR A 80 10.61 -30.18 -7.26
CA THR A 80 9.72 -30.01 -6.11
C THR A 80 8.42 -30.80 -6.31
N ALA A 81 8.03 -31.55 -5.28
CA ALA A 81 6.74 -32.21 -5.14
C ALA A 81 5.91 -31.47 -4.07
N LEU A 82 4.81 -30.85 -4.50
CA LEU A 82 3.84 -30.22 -3.62
C LEU A 82 2.68 -31.17 -3.37
N MET A 83 2.61 -31.76 -2.18
CA MET A 83 1.64 -32.81 -1.91
C MET A 83 1.00 -32.66 -0.52
N ALA A 84 -0.33 -32.77 -0.48
CA ALA A 84 -1.10 -32.74 0.76
C ALA A 84 -0.61 -33.76 1.79
N CYS A 85 -0.77 -33.44 3.08
CA CYS A 85 -0.43 -34.37 4.16
C CYS A 85 -1.27 -35.64 4.07
N GLY A 86 -0.65 -36.80 4.36
CA GLY A 86 -1.33 -38.11 4.29
C GLY A 86 -1.42 -38.76 2.91
N THR A 87 -0.83 -38.19 1.86
CA THR A 87 -0.85 -38.75 0.49
C THR A 87 0.29 -39.75 0.21
N GLY A 88 1.24 -39.92 1.14
CA GLY A 88 2.36 -40.88 1.05
C GLY A 88 3.69 -40.29 0.55
N LYS A 89 3.98 -39.02 0.85
CA LYS A 89 5.23 -38.33 0.47
C LYS A 89 6.50 -39.14 0.79
N THR A 90 6.56 -39.73 1.99
CA THR A 90 7.71 -40.50 2.48
C THR A 90 8.02 -41.72 1.61
N LEU A 91 6.99 -42.46 1.18
CA LEU A 91 7.14 -43.62 0.28
C LEU A 91 7.44 -43.20 -1.17
N ILE A 92 6.86 -42.10 -1.64
CA ILE A 92 7.19 -41.55 -2.97
C ILE A 92 8.68 -41.23 -3.05
N ALA A 93 9.26 -40.65 -2.00
CA ALA A 93 10.68 -40.35 -1.94
C ALA A 93 11.55 -41.63 -2.06
N LEU A 94 11.17 -42.70 -1.36
CA LEU A 94 11.81 -44.01 -1.45
C LEU A 94 11.72 -44.56 -2.88
N TRP A 95 10.52 -44.66 -3.44
CA TRP A 95 10.32 -45.24 -4.76
C TRP A 95 10.95 -44.44 -5.89
N VAL A 96 11.05 -43.11 -5.77
CA VAL A 96 11.84 -42.29 -6.69
C VAL A 96 13.32 -42.65 -6.59
N ALA A 97 13.88 -42.76 -5.38
CA ALA A 97 15.27 -43.17 -5.20
C ALA A 97 15.56 -44.57 -5.75
N GLU A 98 14.67 -45.53 -5.51
CA GLU A 98 14.77 -46.90 -6.04
C GLU A 98 14.76 -46.93 -7.56
N ARG A 99 13.80 -46.25 -8.19
CA ARG A 99 13.67 -46.22 -9.67
C ARG A 99 14.78 -45.42 -10.35
N MET A 100 15.44 -44.49 -9.65
CA MET A 100 16.61 -43.80 -10.16
C MET A 100 17.87 -44.68 -10.15
N GLY A 101 17.89 -45.77 -9.39
CA GLY A 101 19.05 -46.67 -9.30
C GLY A 101 20.29 -46.02 -8.68
N VAL A 102 20.10 -45.03 -7.80
CA VAL A 102 21.19 -44.29 -7.13
C VAL A 102 21.75 -45.04 -5.93
N GLN A 103 23.03 -44.82 -5.61
CA GLN A 103 23.74 -45.60 -4.58
C GLN A 103 24.06 -44.80 -3.33
N ASN A 104 24.36 -43.51 -3.43
CA ASN A 104 24.66 -42.65 -2.27
C ASN A 104 23.55 -41.61 -2.10
N ILE A 105 22.70 -41.81 -1.10
CA ILE A 105 21.52 -40.97 -0.86
C ILE A 105 21.64 -40.24 0.48
N LEU A 106 21.32 -38.95 0.48
CA LEU A 106 21.18 -38.13 1.68
C LEU A 106 19.70 -37.85 1.94
N VAL A 107 19.19 -38.14 3.14
CA VAL A 107 17.81 -37.83 3.54
C VAL A 107 17.86 -36.79 4.65
N LEU A 108 17.29 -35.61 4.37
CA LEU A 108 17.25 -34.47 5.29
C LEU A 108 15.84 -34.25 5.83
N VAL A 109 15.75 -34.17 7.17
CA VAL A 109 14.49 -34.01 7.92
C VAL A 109 14.63 -32.94 9.02
N PRO A 110 13.54 -32.31 9.49
CA PRO A 110 13.61 -31.25 10.50
C PRO A 110 13.83 -31.75 11.94
N SER A 111 13.51 -33.00 12.25
CA SER A 111 13.54 -33.52 13.63
C SER A 111 13.97 -34.98 13.71
N LEU A 112 14.47 -35.39 14.88
CA LEU A 112 14.80 -36.78 15.19
C LEU A 112 13.57 -37.72 15.12
N ALA A 113 12.40 -37.21 15.49
CA ALA A 113 11.16 -37.97 15.45
C ALA A 113 10.78 -38.36 14.00
N LEU A 114 10.86 -37.40 13.08
CA LEU A 114 10.59 -37.67 11.66
C LEU A 114 11.68 -38.55 11.03
N LEU A 115 12.93 -38.44 11.51
CA LEU A 115 14.02 -39.31 11.10
C LEU A 115 13.73 -40.77 11.45
N ARG A 116 13.37 -41.06 12.71
CA ARG A 116 12.99 -42.41 13.18
C ARG A 116 11.87 -42.98 12.32
N GLN A 117 10.81 -42.19 12.09
CA GLN A 117 9.68 -42.59 11.25
C GLN A 117 10.12 -42.92 9.82
N THR A 118 10.91 -42.05 9.19
CA THR A 118 11.36 -42.22 7.80
C THR A 118 12.25 -43.45 7.67
N LEU A 119 13.20 -43.63 8.60
CA LEU A 119 14.12 -44.77 8.59
C LEU A 119 13.35 -46.09 8.68
N HIS A 120 12.40 -46.22 9.61
CA HIS A 120 11.62 -47.46 9.77
C HIS A 120 10.72 -47.72 8.58
N GLU A 121 10.05 -46.69 8.06
CA GLU A 121 9.18 -46.83 6.90
C GLU A 121 10.00 -47.26 5.67
N TRP A 122 11.17 -46.66 5.44
CA TRP A 122 12.05 -47.05 4.34
C TRP A 122 12.65 -48.45 4.53
N ALA A 123 13.09 -48.80 5.73
CA ALA A 123 13.65 -50.12 6.03
C ALA A 123 12.62 -51.24 5.86
N ARG A 124 11.34 -50.96 6.14
CA ARG A 124 10.22 -51.90 5.97
C ARG A 124 9.81 -52.05 4.51
N GLU A 125 9.73 -50.95 3.77
CA GLU A 125 9.05 -50.91 2.45
C GLU A 125 10.02 -50.95 1.26
N THR A 126 11.33 -50.90 1.49
CA THR A 126 12.32 -50.90 0.40
C THR A 126 12.40 -52.21 -0.37
N SER A 127 12.62 -52.10 -1.67
CA SER A 127 12.96 -53.19 -2.59
C SER A 127 14.47 -53.45 -2.70
N TRP A 128 15.32 -52.65 -2.05
CA TRP A 128 16.77 -52.87 -2.05
C TRP A 128 17.15 -54.17 -1.33
N ARG A 129 17.89 -55.03 -2.04
CA ARG A 129 18.41 -56.29 -1.46
C ARG A 129 19.35 -56.06 -0.28
N SER A 130 20.16 -55.00 -0.35
CA SER A 130 21.15 -54.65 0.67
C SER A 130 21.28 -53.13 0.74
N PHE A 131 21.16 -52.57 1.93
CA PHE A 131 21.45 -51.16 2.19
C PHE A 131 22.19 -50.98 3.52
N ALA A 132 23.04 -49.97 3.59
CA ALA A 132 23.71 -49.53 4.80
C ALA A 132 23.21 -48.12 5.13
N HIS A 133 23.09 -47.78 6.42
CA HIS A 133 22.65 -46.46 6.84
C HIS A 133 23.52 -45.85 7.94
N LEU A 134 23.59 -44.52 7.97
CA LEU A 134 24.20 -43.73 9.03
C LEU A 134 23.27 -42.56 9.38
N CYS A 135 22.97 -42.40 10.68
CA CYS A 135 22.18 -41.27 11.17
C CYS A 135 23.10 -40.20 11.77
N VAL A 136 23.11 -39.00 11.17
CA VAL A 136 23.99 -37.88 11.53
C VAL A 136 23.14 -36.75 12.14
N CYS A 137 23.14 -36.66 13.47
CA CYS A 137 22.22 -35.80 14.19
C CYS A 137 22.89 -35.21 15.44
N SER A 138 22.99 -33.89 15.50
CA SER A 138 23.13 -33.14 16.75
C SER A 138 21.75 -32.61 17.13
N ASP A 139 21.26 -32.87 18.34
CA ASP A 139 20.03 -32.26 18.86
C ASP A 139 20.35 -31.11 19.83
N PRO A 140 20.40 -29.86 19.34
CA PRO A 140 20.29 -28.67 20.16
C PRO A 140 18.86 -28.07 20.12
N THR A 141 17.86 -28.79 19.59
CA THR A 141 16.49 -28.26 19.43
C THR A 141 15.75 -28.05 20.76
N VAL A 142 16.26 -28.61 21.87
CA VAL A 142 15.67 -28.41 23.19
C VAL A 142 16.20 -27.13 23.83
N LYS A 143 15.42 -26.04 23.78
CA LYS A 143 15.53 -25.02 24.84
C LYS A 143 14.87 -25.61 26.09
N PRO A 144 15.51 -25.55 27.28
CA PRO A 144 14.94 -26.11 28.50
C PRO A 144 13.53 -25.61 28.86
N ASP A 145 13.13 -24.44 28.32
CA ASP A 145 11.84 -23.78 28.56
C ASP A 145 10.84 -23.87 27.37
N SER A 146 11.06 -24.72 26.36
CA SER A 146 10.12 -24.89 25.23
C SER A 146 9.32 -26.17 25.33
N ASP A 147 7.98 -26.10 25.21
CA ASP A 147 7.03 -27.23 25.11
C ASP A 147 7.21 -28.10 23.83
N GLU A 148 8.35 -28.04 23.15
CA GLU A 148 8.61 -28.79 21.91
C GLU A 148 8.86 -30.29 22.19
N LEU A 149 8.70 -31.13 21.17
CA LEU A 149 8.91 -32.58 21.26
C LEU A 149 10.39 -32.87 21.57
N VAL A 150 10.67 -33.44 22.75
CA VAL A 150 12.02 -33.88 23.13
C VAL A 150 12.16 -35.37 22.79
N VAL A 151 13.11 -35.70 21.91
CA VAL A 151 13.52 -37.07 21.64
C VAL A 151 14.94 -37.24 22.12
N ARG A 152 15.14 -38.08 23.14
CA ARG A 152 16.49 -38.31 23.68
C ARG A 152 17.20 -39.35 22.81
N PRO A 153 18.53 -39.32 22.70
CA PRO A 153 19.28 -40.38 22.03
C PRO A 153 19.02 -41.78 22.61
N THR A 154 18.68 -41.87 23.90
CA THR A 154 18.27 -43.12 24.57
C THR A 154 16.90 -43.63 24.14
N ASP A 155 16.08 -42.78 23.53
CA ASP A 155 14.74 -43.11 23.04
C ASP A 155 14.79 -43.59 21.57
N LEU A 156 15.99 -43.68 20.98
CA LEU A 156 16.19 -44.15 19.61
C LEU A 156 16.64 -45.62 19.64
N ASP A 157 15.99 -46.41 18.80
CA ASP A 157 16.26 -47.82 18.50
C ASP A 157 17.35 -47.98 17.42
N PHE A 158 18.03 -46.89 17.06
CA PHE A 158 19.15 -46.86 16.13
C PHE A 158 20.22 -45.87 16.59
N PRO A 159 21.48 -46.11 16.21
CA PRO A 159 22.58 -45.25 16.62
C PRO A 159 22.61 -43.93 15.84
N VAL A 160 22.85 -42.83 16.56
CA VAL A 160 23.10 -41.50 15.99
C VAL A 160 24.55 -41.07 16.21
N SER A 161 25.10 -40.31 15.27
CA SER A 161 26.46 -39.76 15.33
C SER A 161 26.46 -38.25 15.11
N THR A 162 27.37 -37.55 15.80
CA THR A 162 27.75 -36.15 15.52
C THR A 162 29.18 -36.04 15.00
N ASP A 163 29.82 -37.17 14.74
CA ASP A 163 31.23 -37.24 14.36
C ASP A 163 31.40 -37.36 12.85
N SER A 164 31.99 -36.32 12.25
CA SER A 164 32.34 -36.27 10.83
C SER A 164 33.32 -37.38 10.38
N ALA A 165 34.15 -37.91 11.30
CA ALA A 165 35.05 -39.02 10.96
C ALA A 165 34.28 -40.33 10.69
N GLN A 166 33.17 -40.56 11.39
CA GLN A 166 32.26 -41.69 11.10
C GLN A 166 31.57 -41.54 9.75
N VAL A 167 31.16 -40.32 9.39
CA VAL A 167 30.62 -40.03 8.04
C VAL A 167 31.66 -40.36 6.98
N ARG A 168 32.90 -39.91 7.16
CA ARG A 168 34.00 -40.19 6.23
C ARG A 168 34.26 -41.68 6.06
N ALA A 169 34.31 -42.43 7.17
CA ALA A 169 34.54 -43.86 7.14
C ALA A 169 33.39 -44.61 6.44
N PHE A 170 32.14 -44.21 6.72
CA PHE A 170 30.94 -44.79 6.10
C PHE A 170 30.90 -44.57 4.58
N LEU A 171 31.15 -43.34 4.12
CA LEU A 171 31.18 -43.03 2.69
C LEU A 171 32.34 -43.72 1.97
N ALA A 172 33.51 -43.86 2.61
CA ALA A 172 34.68 -44.52 2.04
C ALA A 172 34.62 -46.06 2.01
N ALA A 173 33.81 -46.70 2.88
CA ALA A 173 33.73 -48.15 2.96
C ALA A 173 33.24 -48.79 1.65
N ARG A 174 33.84 -49.87 1.17
CA ARG A 174 33.27 -50.61 0.03
C ARG A 174 31.99 -51.32 0.47
N PHE A 175 30.91 -51.16 -0.28
CA PHE A 175 29.62 -51.76 0.00
C PHE A 175 28.90 -52.07 -1.31
N ASP A 176 28.42 -53.31 -1.45
CA ASP A 176 27.62 -53.76 -2.59
C ASP A 176 26.13 -53.58 -2.26
N GLY A 177 25.60 -52.40 -2.57
CA GLY A 177 24.24 -51.98 -2.24
C GLY A 177 24.12 -50.47 -2.10
N VAL A 178 23.02 -50.01 -1.50
CA VAL A 178 22.72 -48.58 -1.33
C VAL A 178 23.21 -48.07 0.02
N LYS A 179 23.84 -46.90 0.04
CA LYS A 179 24.24 -46.16 1.24
C LYS A 179 23.31 -44.99 1.50
N LEU A 180 22.73 -44.97 2.69
CA LEU A 180 21.82 -43.93 3.16
C LEU A 180 22.49 -43.12 4.28
N VAL A 181 22.56 -41.80 4.11
CA VAL A 181 22.86 -40.90 5.23
C VAL A 181 21.58 -40.19 5.61
N PHE A 182 21.04 -40.47 6.79
CA PHE A 182 19.94 -39.71 7.36
C PHE A 182 20.51 -38.58 8.20
N SER A 183 20.04 -37.35 8.03
CA SER A 183 20.52 -36.19 8.77
C SER A 183 19.39 -35.26 9.14
N THR A 184 19.47 -34.65 10.32
CA THR A 184 18.67 -33.45 10.57
C THR A 184 19.23 -32.29 9.73
N TYR A 185 18.40 -31.32 9.36
CA TYR A 185 18.86 -30.14 8.60
C TYR A 185 20.04 -29.42 9.27
N GLN A 186 20.00 -29.30 10.60
CA GLN A 186 21.02 -28.69 11.45
C GLN A 186 22.38 -29.39 11.31
N SER A 187 22.36 -30.70 11.08
CA SER A 187 23.56 -31.55 11.07
C SER A 187 24.19 -31.68 9.69
N GLY A 188 23.66 -31.00 8.67
CA GLY A 188 24.21 -31.02 7.31
C GLY A 188 25.68 -30.60 7.24
N HIS A 189 26.14 -29.71 8.14
CA HIS A 189 27.54 -29.30 8.24
C HIS A 189 28.47 -30.44 8.72
N VAL A 190 27.97 -31.36 9.57
CA VAL A 190 28.72 -32.54 10.00
C VAL A 190 28.89 -33.52 8.85
N VAL A 191 27.83 -33.70 8.04
CA VAL A 191 27.87 -34.52 6.83
C VAL A 191 28.93 -33.96 5.86
N ALA A 192 28.89 -32.65 5.59
CA ALA A 192 29.86 -31.99 4.72
C ALA A 192 31.32 -32.12 5.23
N ALA A 193 31.57 -31.96 6.53
CA ALA A 193 32.91 -32.13 7.10
C ALA A 193 33.47 -33.56 6.95
N GLY A 194 32.57 -34.56 6.86
CA GLY A 194 32.92 -35.95 6.64
C GLY A 194 33.25 -36.28 5.18
N MET A 195 32.72 -35.53 4.23
CA MET A 195 32.95 -35.73 2.80
C MET A 195 34.37 -35.32 2.40
N LYS A 196 35.03 -36.12 1.56
CA LYS A 196 36.27 -35.74 0.91
C LYS A 196 35.99 -34.81 -0.26
N ARG A 197 37.02 -34.08 -0.69
CA ARG A 197 36.94 -33.23 -1.89
C ARG A 197 36.64 -34.11 -3.11
N GLY A 198 35.49 -33.87 -3.74
CA GLY A 198 35.02 -34.64 -4.89
C GLY A 198 33.99 -35.73 -4.54
N ASP A 199 33.77 -36.05 -3.27
CA ASP A 199 32.62 -36.88 -2.87
C ASP A 199 31.32 -36.14 -3.22
N ALA A 200 30.33 -36.87 -3.69
CA ALA A 200 29.01 -36.34 -4.01
C ALA A 200 27.93 -37.34 -3.59
N PHE A 201 26.78 -36.82 -3.17
CA PHE A 201 25.56 -37.62 -3.10
C PHE A 201 24.86 -37.63 -4.46
N ASP A 202 24.40 -38.79 -4.90
CA ASP A 202 23.67 -38.95 -6.15
C ASP A 202 22.30 -38.26 -6.08
N LEU A 203 21.64 -38.41 -4.93
CA LEU A 203 20.33 -37.85 -4.64
C LEU A 203 20.28 -37.37 -3.19
N ALA A 204 19.71 -36.18 -2.98
CA ALA A 204 19.26 -35.77 -1.66
C ALA A 204 17.76 -35.54 -1.63
N ILE A 205 17.12 -36.09 -0.60
CA ILE A 205 15.71 -35.91 -0.28
C ILE A 205 15.60 -34.83 0.80
N PHE A 206 14.84 -33.78 0.52
CA PHE A 206 14.52 -32.71 1.45
C PHE A 206 13.06 -32.86 1.85
N ASP A 207 12.80 -33.51 2.98
CA ASP A 207 11.45 -33.62 3.52
C ASP A 207 11.10 -32.40 4.38
N GLU A 208 9.82 -32.01 4.38
CA GLU A 208 9.35 -30.74 4.91
C GLU A 208 10.21 -29.54 4.45
N ALA A 209 10.52 -29.51 3.14
CA ALA A 209 11.46 -28.57 2.52
C ALA A 209 11.15 -27.08 2.78
N HIS A 210 9.91 -26.74 3.10
CA HIS A 210 9.51 -25.37 3.46
C HIS A 210 10.29 -24.81 4.66
N LYS A 211 10.81 -25.67 5.55
CA LYS A 211 11.67 -25.30 6.69
C LYS A 211 12.99 -24.67 6.24
N THR A 212 13.44 -24.97 5.03
CA THR A 212 14.65 -24.39 4.44
C THR A 212 14.44 -22.96 3.90
N ALA A 213 13.19 -22.50 3.83
CA ALA A 213 12.84 -21.14 3.44
C ALA A 213 12.61 -20.23 4.66
N GLY A 214 12.99 -18.96 4.57
CA GLY A 214 12.69 -17.94 5.60
C GLY A 214 13.74 -17.77 6.70
N ARG A 215 13.31 -17.27 7.86
CA ARG A 215 14.20 -16.91 9.00
C ARG A 215 14.91 -18.12 9.61
N GLU A 216 14.25 -19.28 9.61
CA GLU A 216 14.81 -20.58 10.04
C GLU A 216 15.73 -21.20 8.98
N GLY A 217 15.54 -20.83 7.71
CA GLY A 217 16.37 -21.25 6.57
C GLY A 217 17.85 -20.87 6.70
N VAL A 218 18.22 -19.91 7.55
CA VAL A 218 19.63 -19.61 7.87
C VAL A 218 20.33 -20.84 8.46
N HIS A 219 19.62 -21.65 9.25
CA HIS A 219 20.17 -22.85 9.88
C HIS A 219 19.84 -24.12 9.09
N PHE A 220 18.74 -24.14 8.32
CA PHE A 220 18.28 -25.34 7.62
C PHE A 220 18.64 -25.39 6.12
N GLY A 221 19.07 -24.27 5.54
CA GLY A 221 19.42 -24.16 4.12
C GLY A 221 20.84 -24.63 3.76
N PHE A 222 21.61 -25.18 4.70
CA PHE A 222 23.03 -25.50 4.48
C PHE A 222 23.28 -26.40 3.25
N ALA A 223 22.47 -27.46 3.10
CA ALA A 223 22.59 -28.44 2.02
C ALA A 223 21.99 -27.97 0.67
N LEU A 224 21.40 -26.78 0.61
CA LEU A 224 20.89 -26.21 -0.64
C LEU A 224 22.02 -25.79 -1.59
N ASN A 225 23.18 -25.42 -1.04
CA ASN A 225 24.33 -24.90 -1.78
C ASN A 225 25.37 -26.01 -2.06
N ASP A 226 25.68 -26.23 -3.33
CA ASP A 226 26.68 -27.21 -3.78
C ASP A 226 28.12 -26.88 -3.31
N GLN A 227 28.41 -25.62 -2.96
CA GLN A 227 29.69 -25.24 -2.35
C GLN A 227 29.86 -25.80 -0.93
N HIS A 228 28.76 -26.05 -0.23
CA HIS A 228 28.77 -26.60 1.12
C HIS A 228 28.72 -28.13 1.11
N LEU A 229 27.82 -28.68 0.29
CA LEU A 229 27.58 -30.12 0.22
C LEU A 229 27.21 -30.46 -1.22
N LEU A 230 28.11 -31.18 -1.90
CA LEU A 230 27.94 -31.52 -3.31
C LEU A 230 26.87 -32.61 -3.48
N ILE A 231 25.79 -32.27 -4.17
CA ILE A 231 24.65 -33.17 -4.42
C ILE A 231 24.24 -33.07 -5.88
N MET A 232 24.21 -34.19 -6.58
CA MET A 232 23.91 -34.25 -8.01
C MET A 232 22.43 -33.94 -8.31
N LYS A 233 21.50 -34.58 -7.58
CA LYS A 233 20.05 -34.38 -7.71
C LYS A 233 19.41 -34.04 -6.37
N ARG A 234 18.44 -33.13 -6.35
CA ARG A 234 17.68 -32.77 -5.13
C ARG A 234 16.18 -32.89 -5.36
N LEU A 235 15.51 -33.65 -4.51
CA LEU A 235 14.06 -33.77 -4.46
C LEU A 235 13.52 -33.07 -3.22
N PHE A 236 12.67 -32.06 -3.42
CA PHE A 236 12.03 -31.31 -2.36
C PHE A 236 10.58 -31.74 -2.18
N LEU A 237 10.20 -32.13 -0.97
CA LEU A 237 8.86 -32.59 -0.62
C LEU A 237 8.25 -31.64 0.39
N THR A 238 7.07 -31.11 0.10
CA THR A 238 6.32 -30.34 1.11
C THR A 238 4.84 -30.25 0.81
N ALA A 239 4.03 -29.98 1.84
CA ALA A 239 2.64 -29.55 1.67
C ALA A 239 2.51 -28.02 1.53
N THR A 240 3.41 -27.25 2.16
CA THR A 240 3.24 -25.80 2.39
C THR A 240 4.40 -25.00 1.80
N PRO A 241 4.41 -24.69 0.48
CA PRO A 241 5.54 -24.03 -0.18
C PRO A 241 5.71 -22.54 0.17
N ARG A 242 4.67 -21.90 0.72
CA ARG A 242 4.62 -20.46 0.99
C ARG A 242 4.06 -20.21 2.38
N HIS A 243 4.50 -19.12 3.00
CA HIS A 243 3.93 -18.65 4.25
C HIS A 243 3.74 -17.12 4.21
N TYR A 244 2.53 -16.66 4.50
CA TYR A 244 2.16 -15.24 4.54
C TYR A 244 1.99 -14.74 5.99
N ASP A 245 2.26 -13.46 6.29
CA ASP A 245 1.97 -12.81 7.58
C ASP A 245 0.87 -11.78 7.35
N VAL A 246 -0.38 -12.16 7.66
CA VAL A 246 -1.57 -11.31 7.41
C VAL A 246 -1.62 -10.08 8.32
N ARG A 247 -0.94 -10.13 9.46
CA ARG A 247 -0.82 -8.95 10.35
C ARG A 247 0.05 -7.87 9.73
N LYS A 248 0.83 -8.22 8.71
CA LYS A 248 1.64 -7.28 7.94
C LYS A 248 1.14 -7.25 6.52
N ARG A 249 0.30 -6.28 6.22
CA ARG A 249 -0.10 -6.02 4.83
C ARG A 249 0.92 -5.13 4.14
N ASP A 250 1.10 -5.35 2.84
CA ASP A 250 1.83 -4.41 2.01
C ASP A 250 0.97 -3.16 1.73
N LYS A 251 1.47 -2.25 0.88
CA LYS A 251 0.74 -1.00 0.56
C LYS A 251 -0.57 -1.23 -0.20
N GLU A 252 -0.80 -2.43 -0.74
CA GLU A 252 -2.01 -2.81 -1.47
C GLU A 252 -3.00 -3.56 -0.58
N GLY A 253 -2.61 -3.92 0.64
CA GLY A 253 -3.42 -4.71 1.54
C GLY A 253 -3.16 -6.21 1.40
N ASP A 254 -2.23 -6.63 0.55
CA ASP A 254 -1.89 -8.05 0.37
C ASP A 254 -1.07 -8.52 1.58
N ALA A 255 -1.31 -9.75 2.03
CA ALA A 255 -0.57 -10.34 3.14
C ALA A 255 0.92 -10.44 2.77
N ARG A 256 1.83 -9.97 3.64
CA ARG A 256 3.25 -9.98 3.35
C ARG A 256 3.78 -11.42 3.39
N ILE A 257 4.38 -11.88 2.30
CA ILE A 257 5.11 -13.16 2.28
C ILE A 257 6.22 -13.12 3.34
N VAL A 258 6.20 -14.07 4.27
CA VAL A 258 7.25 -14.31 5.27
C VAL A 258 8.38 -15.09 4.65
N TYR A 259 8.03 -16.14 3.89
CA TYR A 259 8.96 -16.92 3.08
C TYR A 259 8.21 -17.67 1.97
N SER A 260 8.93 -18.03 0.91
CA SER A 260 8.39 -18.76 -0.24
C SER A 260 9.45 -19.66 -0.86
N MET A 261 9.03 -20.82 -1.37
CA MET A 261 9.80 -21.71 -2.22
C MET A 261 9.67 -21.38 -3.73
N ASP A 262 9.11 -20.21 -4.09
CA ASP A 262 8.96 -19.76 -5.49
C ASP A 262 10.29 -19.26 -6.12
N ALA A 263 11.37 -19.98 -5.86
CA ALA A 263 12.70 -19.74 -6.40
C ALA A 263 13.12 -20.99 -7.19
N PRO A 264 12.73 -21.12 -8.48
CA PRO A 264 13.06 -22.28 -9.30
C PRO A 264 14.56 -22.58 -9.36
N GLU A 265 15.41 -21.56 -9.21
CA GLU A 265 16.86 -21.70 -9.12
C GLU A 265 17.34 -22.42 -7.85
N VAL A 266 16.58 -22.36 -6.75
CA VAL A 266 16.90 -23.02 -5.48
C VAL A 266 16.20 -24.37 -5.36
N TYR A 267 14.93 -24.45 -5.73
CA TYR A 267 14.06 -25.62 -5.47
C TYR A 267 13.70 -26.42 -6.73
N GLY A 268 14.07 -25.94 -7.91
CA GLY A 268 13.60 -26.51 -9.18
C GLY A 268 12.12 -26.21 -9.43
N PRO A 269 11.58 -26.67 -10.57
CA PRO A 269 10.16 -26.56 -10.87
C PRO A 269 9.34 -27.44 -9.94
N VAL A 270 8.08 -27.05 -9.75
CA VAL A 270 7.05 -27.93 -9.18
C VAL A 270 6.70 -28.99 -10.23
N ALA A 271 7.36 -30.14 -10.13
CA ALA A 271 7.19 -31.26 -11.05
C ALA A 271 5.88 -32.02 -10.81
N HIS A 272 5.39 -32.02 -9.57
CA HIS A 272 4.10 -32.62 -9.23
C HIS A 272 3.37 -31.77 -8.18
N LYS A 273 2.07 -31.53 -8.38
CA LYS A 273 1.18 -30.82 -7.45
C LYS A 273 -0.06 -31.68 -7.18
N LEU A 274 -0.25 -32.06 -5.92
CA LEU A 274 -1.46 -32.71 -5.41
C LEU A 274 -1.93 -31.94 -4.18
N THR A 275 -2.79 -30.94 -4.40
CA THR A 275 -3.34 -30.12 -3.32
C THR A 275 -4.32 -30.90 -2.45
N PHE A 276 -4.66 -30.34 -1.29
CA PHE A 276 -5.65 -30.94 -0.41
C PHE A 276 -7.00 -31.07 -1.11
N ALA A 277 -7.43 -30.01 -1.81
CA ALA A 277 -8.64 -29.97 -2.62
C ALA A 277 -8.70 -31.10 -3.65
N GLU A 278 -7.61 -31.28 -4.39
CA GLU A 278 -7.51 -32.29 -5.44
C GLU A 278 -7.51 -33.70 -4.85
N ALA A 279 -6.78 -33.90 -3.74
CA ALA A 279 -6.75 -35.18 -3.04
C ALA A 279 -8.12 -35.56 -2.48
N ALA A 280 -8.88 -34.62 -1.93
CA ALA A 280 -10.24 -34.85 -1.46
C ALA A 280 -11.20 -35.16 -2.63
N ARG A 281 -11.12 -34.40 -3.73
CA ARG A 281 -11.96 -34.61 -4.93
C ARG A 281 -11.73 -35.99 -5.57
N ARG A 282 -10.48 -36.46 -5.59
CA ARG A 282 -10.12 -37.81 -6.06
C ARG A 282 -10.46 -38.91 -5.05
N GLY A 283 -10.98 -38.56 -3.88
CA GLY A 283 -11.24 -39.49 -2.80
C GLY A 283 -9.97 -40.17 -2.29
N ILE A 284 -8.82 -39.49 -2.29
CA ILE A 284 -7.57 -40.00 -1.68
C ILE A 284 -7.62 -39.75 -0.17
N ILE A 285 -8.10 -38.58 0.24
CA ILE A 285 -8.38 -38.18 1.62
C ILE A 285 -9.87 -37.86 1.79
N CYS A 286 -10.33 -37.73 3.02
CA CYS A 286 -11.67 -37.24 3.33
C CYS A 286 -11.80 -35.75 2.98
N ASP A 287 -13.02 -35.29 2.67
CA ASP A 287 -13.28 -33.85 2.63
C ASP A 287 -13.26 -33.26 4.05
N TYR A 288 -13.27 -31.93 4.18
CA TYR A 288 -13.21 -31.25 5.46
C TYR A 288 -14.33 -30.25 5.69
N LYS A 289 -14.60 -30.00 6.97
CA LYS A 289 -15.45 -28.90 7.42
C LYS A 289 -14.85 -28.21 8.63
N VAL A 290 -14.72 -26.88 8.55
CA VAL A 290 -14.29 -26.04 9.67
C VAL A 290 -15.52 -25.63 10.47
N ILE A 291 -15.55 -25.96 11.75
CA ILE A 291 -16.62 -25.63 12.67
C ILE A 291 -16.15 -24.45 13.53
N ILE A 292 -16.83 -23.31 13.40
CA ILE A 292 -16.64 -22.16 14.28
C ILE A 292 -17.76 -22.19 15.31
N SER A 293 -17.41 -22.54 16.55
CA SER A 293 -18.38 -22.66 17.64
C SER A 293 -18.35 -21.41 18.51
N VAL A 294 -19.38 -20.59 18.38
CA VAL A 294 -19.55 -19.32 19.09
C VAL A 294 -20.16 -19.57 20.46
N VAL A 295 -19.47 -19.12 21.50
CA VAL A 295 -19.92 -19.21 22.89
C VAL A 295 -19.87 -17.82 23.51
N THR A 296 -20.99 -17.33 24.05
CA THR A 296 -21.05 -16.01 24.67
C THR A 296 -20.73 -16.07 26.17
N SER A 297 -20.38 -14.93 26.76
CA SER A 297 -20.24 -14.82 28.22
C SER A 297 -21.50 -15.21 28.98
N ASP A 298 -22.69 -14.96 28.42
CA ASP A 298 -23.96 -15.35 29.04
C ASP A 298 -24.12 -16.87 29.11
N MET A 299 -23.76 -17.59 28.03
CA MET A 299 -23.76 -19.05 28.04
C MET A 299 -22.78 -19.63 29.07
N VAL A 300 -21.61 -19.01 29.23
CA VAL A 300 -20.62 -19.41 30.23
C VAL A 300 -21.16 -19.15 31.64
N ASN A 301 -21.74 -17.98 31.89
CA ASN A 301 -22.30 -17.60 33.18
C ASN A 301 -23.47 -18.53 33.56
N ASP A 302 -24.40 -18.78 32.65
CA ASP A 302 -25.52 -19.70 32.84
C ASP A 302 -25.03 -21.12 33.17
N HIS A 303 -23.99 -21.57 32.48
CA HIS A 303 -23.38 -22.87 32.73
C HIS A 303 -22.75 -22.94 34.13
N MET A 304 -21.94 -21.95 34.50
CA MET A 304 -21.29 -21.87 35.81
C MET A 304 -22.33 -21.80 36.95
N LEU A 305 -23.40 -21.01 36.78
CA LEU A 305 -24.51 -20.91 37.74
C LEU A 305 -25.21 -22.25 37.97
N ARG A 306 -25.48 -23.02 36.90
CA ARG A 306 -26.12 -24.34 37.00
C ARG A 306 -25.26 -25.37 37.75
N HIS A 307 -23.95 -25.20 37.74
CA HIS A 307 -22.99 -26.10 38.40
C HIS A 307 -22.48 -25.55 39.75
N GLY A 308 -23.06 -24.45 40.25
CA GLY A 308 -22.70 -23.86 41.54
C GLY A 308 -21.31 -23.21 41.58
N GLU A 309 -20.70 -22.93 40.42
CA GLU A 309 -19.41 -22.27 40.30
C GLU A 309 -19.61 -20.77 40.09
N VAL A 310 -18.89 -19.91 40.81
CA VAL A 310 -18.98 -18.45 40.68
C VAL A 310 -17.61 -17.87 40.33
N ILE A 311 -17.55 -16.97 39.34
CA ILE A 311 -16.32 -16.29 38.94
C ILE A 311 -15.87 -15.34 40.07
N VAL A 312 -14.86 -15.74 40.83
CA VAL A 312 -14.24 -14.88 41.86
C VAL A 312 -13.25 -13.93 41.17
N ARG A 313 -13.52 -12.62 41.25
CA ARG A 313 -12.63 -11.48 40.87
C ARG A 313 -11.49 -11.82 39.88
N GLY A 314 -11.82 -11.92 38.58
CA GLY A 314 -10.86 -11.65 37.50
C GLY A 314 -10.25 -12.84 36.76
N ASP A 315 -10.80 -14.05 36.87
CA ASP A 315 -10.22 -15.21 36.18
C ASP A 315 -10.75 -15.36 34.73
N ALA A 316 -10.41 -14.40 33.85
CA ALA A 316 -10.76 -14.44 32.41
C ALA A 316 -10.29 -15.73 31.71
N ILE A 317 -9.26 -16.38 32.27
CA ILE A 317 -8.73 -17.65 31.81
C ILE A 317 -9.76 -18.78 32.00
N LYS A 318 -10.45 -18.82 33.16
CA LYS A 318 -11.48 -19.83 33.44
C LYS A 318 -12.71 -19.69 32.55
N ALA A 319 -13.18 -18.47 32.29
CA ALA A 319 -14.32 -18.24 31.40
C ALA A 319 -14.04 -18.77 29.99
N ARG A 320 -12.85 -18.51 29.44
CA ARG A 320 -12.42 -19.03 28.15
C ARG A 320 -12.30 -20.55 28.15
N HIS A 321 -11.84 -21.14 29.25
CA HIS A 321 -11.75 -22.59 29.40
C HIS A 321 -13.11 -23.27 29.35
N VAL A 322 -14.09 -22.75 30.10
CA VAL A 322 -15.48 -23.24 30.04
C VAL A 322 -16.08 -23.02 28.66
N ALA A 323 -15.81 -21.89 28.01
CA ALA A 323 -16.23 -21.65 26.64
C ALA A 323 -15.68 -22.71 25.67
N ASN A 324 -14.42 -23.12 25.81
CA ASN A 324 -13.82 -24.19 25.01
C ASN A 324 -14.49 -25.55 25.25
N GLN A 325 -14.82 -25.89 26.49
CA GLN A 325 -15.53 -27.13 26.83
C GLN A 325 -16.93 -27.17 26.21
N LEU A 326 -17.68 -26.06 26.33
CA LEU A 326 -19.01 -25.91 25.72
C LEU A 326 -18.96 -25.97 24.19
N ALA A 327 -17.99 -25.29 23.57
CA ALA A 327 -17.79 -25.30 22.14
C ALA A 327 -17.50 -26.71 21.60
N LEU A 328 -16.61 -27.44 22.29
CA LEU A 328 -16.29 -28.81 21.91
C LEU A 328 -17.48 -29.75 22.09
N LYS A 329 -18.19 -29.64 23.22
CA LYS A 329 -19.40 -30.44 23.48
C LYS A 329 -20.44 -30.26 22.38
N ALA A 330 -20.78 -29.02 22.04
CA ALA A 330 -21.77 -28.72 21.01
C ALA A 330 -21.36 -29.30 19.63
N ALA A 331 -20.08 -29.23 19.27
CA ALA A 331 -19.58 -29.78 18.02
C ALA A 331 -19.61 -31.32 17.99
N VAL A 332 -19.25 -31.98 19.11
CA VAL A 332 -19.27 -33.45 19.22
C VAL A 332 -20.69 -33.99 19.15
N GLU A 333 -21.63 -33.38 19.88
CA GLU A 333 -23.04 -33.79 19.89
C GLU A 333 -23.68 -33.65 18.51
N LYS A 334 -23.40 -32.56 17.79
CA LYS A 334 -23.98 -32.31 16.47
C LYS A 334 -23.48 -33.28 15.40
N HIS A 335 -22.19 -33.62 15.42
CA HIS A 335 -21.55 -34.37 14.34
C HIS A 335 -21.25 -35.84 14.67
N GLY A 336 -21.56 -36.31 15.88
CA GLY A 336 -21.37 -37.71 16.27
C GLY A 336 -19.90 -38.16 16.25
N VAL A 337 -18.99 -37.24 16.55
CA VAL A 337 -17.53 -37.43 16.49
C VAL A 337 -17.10 -38.41 17.58
N SER A 338 -16.17 -39.33 17.29
CA SER A 338 -15.71 -40.34 18.27
C SER A 338 -14.22 -40.25 18.60
N LYS A 339 -13.38 -39.81 17.66
CA LYS A 339 -11.93 -39.66 17.86
C LYS A 339 -11.49 -38.22 17.73
N ILE A 340 -10.86 -37.66 18.77
CA ILE A 340 -10.58 -36.22 18.86
C ILE A 340 -9.16 -35.92 19.32
N PHE A 341 -8.48 -34.99 18.63
CA PHE A 341 -7.31 -34.32 19.18
C PHE A 341 -7.58 -32.87 19.51
N THR A 342 -7.23 -32.46 20.74
CA THR A 342 -7.33 -31.06 21.18
C THR A 342 -5.93 -30.47 21.33
N PHE A 343 -5.73 -29.28 20.75
CA PHE A 343 -4.46 -28.57 20.76
C PHE A 343 -4.55 -27.36 21.69
N HIS A 344 -3.57 -27.28 22.59
CA HIS A 344 -3.50 -26.26 23.63
C HIS A 344 -2.20 -25.46 23.55
N ARG A 345 -2.19 -24.28 24.19
CA ARG A 345 -1.01 -23.40 24.21
C ARG A 345 0.13 -23.90 25.11
N SER A 346 -0.19 -24.57 26.21
CA SER A 346 0.78 -25.03 27.21
C SER A 346 0.42 -26.42 27.73
N VAL A 347 1.43 -27.13 28.24
CA VAL A 347 1.26 -28.46 28.86
C VAL A 347 0.28 -28.41 30.02
N ALA A 348 0.39 -27.40 30.89
CA ALA A 348 -0.51 -27.24 32.04
C ALA A 348 -1.99 -27.11 31.64
N SER A 349 -2.28 -26.31 30.60
CA SER A 349 -3.65 -26.14 30.10
C SER A 349 -4.20 -27.41 29.45
N ALA A 350 -3.37 -28.13 28.67
CA ALA A 350 -3.75 -29.42 28.11
C ALA A 350 -4.03 -30.46 29.20
N ALA A 351 -3.16 -30.57 30.20
CA ALA A 351 -3.31 -31.52 31.29
C ALA A 351 -4.56 -31.23 32.13
N ALA A 352 -4.81 -29.96 32.46
CA ALA A 352 -6.02 -29.55 33.17
C ALA A 352 -7.30 -29.87 32.40
N PHE A 353 -7.29 -29.67 31.07
CA PHE A 353 -8.45 -29.96 30.21
C PHE A 353 -8.87 -31.44 30.22
N THR A 354 -7.95 -32.36 30.43
CA THR A 354 -8.22 -33.81 30.54
C THR A 354 -8.11 -34.33 31.98
N GLY A 355 -7.95 -33.44 32.96
CA GLY A 355 -7.87 -33.81 34.37
C GLY A 355 -9.25 -34.03 34.99
N GLY A 356 -9.29 -34.56 36.22
CA GLY A 356 -10.54 -34.80 36.96
C GLY A 356 -11.11 -33.59 37.71
N GLY A 357 -10.52 -32.40 37.55
CA GLY A 357 -11.00 -31.16 38.20
C GLY A 357 -12.21 -30.54 37.49
N SER A 358 -12.65 -29.37 37.94
CA SER A 358 -13.73 -28.59 37.28
C SER A 358 -13.37 -28.19 35.84
N GLU A 359 -12.07 -28.04 35.56
CA GLU A 359 -11.51 -27.79 34.23
C GLU A 359 -11.47 -29.06 33.34
N GLY A 360 -11.90 -30.21 33.83
CA GLY A 360 -11.95 -31.46 33.07
C GLY A 360 -13.06 -31.53 32.03
N ILE A 361 -12.72 -31.91 30.80
CA ILE A 361 -13.71 -32.14 29.72
C ILE A 361 -14.59 -33.36 30.00
N GLY A 362 -14.13 -34.32 30.81
CA GLY A 362 -14.89 -35.53 31.16
C GLY A 362 -16.24 -35.23 31.83
N ASN A 363 -16.36 -34.09 32.51
CA ASN A 363 -17.61 -33.62 33.11
C ASN A 363 -18.65 -33.17 32.05
N HIS A 364 -18.20 -32.86 30.83
CA HIS A 364 -19.02 -32.28 29.76
C HIS A 364 -19.25 -33.25 28.60
N LEU A 365 -18.30 -34.15 28.36
CA LEU A 365 -18.36 -35.21 27.34
C LEU A 365 -18.39 -36.58 28.03
N SER A 366 -19.59 -37.14 28.19
CA SER A 366 -19.76 -38.47 28.77
C SER A 366 -19.36 -39.57 27.77
N GLY A 367 -18.74 -40.64 28.29
CA GLY A 367 -18.37 -41.83 27.51
C GLY A 367 -17.15 -41.65 26.59
N PHE A 368 -16.32 -40.64 26.83
CA PHE A 368 -15.02 -40.48 26.17
C PHE A 368 -13.87 -40.84 27.13
N ASP A 369 -12.96 -41.68 26.64
CA ASP A 369 -11.68 -41.89 27.31
C ASP A 369 -10.77 -40.68 27.05
N THR A 370 -10.29 -40.05 28.11
CA THR A 370 -9.47 -38.84 28.02
C THR A 370 -8.00 -39.12 28.30
N PHE A 371 -7.15 -38.71 27.37
CA PHE A 371 -5.71 -38.91 27.43
C PHE A 371 -4.97 -37.57 27.33
N HIS A 372 -3.76 -37.50 27.89
CA HIS A 372 -2.91 -36.32 27.81
C HIS A 372 -1.53 -36.69 27.27
N VAL A 373 -1.04 -35.95 26.26
CA VAL A 373 0.31 -36.13 25.71
C VAL A 373 1.06 -34.80 25.64
N ASN A 374 2.32 -34.77 26.07
CA ASN A 374 3.18 -33.60 25.96
C ASN A 374 4.60 -33.94 25.46
N GLY A 375 5.35 -32.92 25.04
CA GLY A 375 6.67 -33.09 24.43
C GLY A 375 7.77 -33.61 25.36
N SER A 376 7.58 -33.49 26.68
CA SER A 376 8.55 -33.94 27.68
C SER A 376 8.40 -35.41 28.09
N MET A 377 7.24 -36.01 27.80
CA MET A 377 6.97 -37.43 28.06
C MET A 377 7.94 -38.30 27.27
N PRO A 378 8.49 -39.39 27.86
CA PRO A 378 9.30 -40.36 27.13
C PRO A 378 8.56 -40.93 25.92
N THR A 379 9.29 -41.27 24.85
CA THR A 379 8.69 -41.81 23.63
C THR A 379 7.84 -43.06 23.89
N SER A 380 8.29 -43.95 24.77
CA SER A 380 7.52 -45.14 25.15
C SER A 380 6.18 -44.81 25.81
N GLU A 381 6.16 -43.90 26.76
CA GLU A 381 4.92 -43.47 27.44
C GLU A 381 3.92 -42.85 26.44
N ARG A 382 4.39 -42.04 25.50
CA ARG A 382 3.53 -41.48 24.45
C ARG A 382 2.99 -42.56 23.52
N GLU A 383 3.79 -43.55 23.15
CA GLU A 383 3.36 -44.67 22.32
C GLU A 383 2.26 -45.49 23.02
N ASN A 384 2.39 -45.76 24.33
CA ASN A 384 1.38 -46.50 25.09
C ASN A 384 0.04 -45.76 25.14
N ILE A 385 0.08 -44.45 25.42
CA ILE A 385 -1.12 -43.61 25.38
C ILE A 385 -1.75 -43.62 23.98
N MET A 386 -0.95 -43.61 22.91
CA MET A 386 -1.48 -43.69 21.55
C MET A 386 -2.08 -45.06 21.22
N THR A 387 -1.54 -46.15 21.77
CA THR A 387 -2.10 -47.50 21.62
C THR A 387 -3.45 -47.61 22.34
N GLU A 388 -3.55 -47.13 23.58
CA GLU A 388 -4.82 -47.06 24.32
C GLU A 388 -5.85 -46.18 23.60
N PHE A 389 -5.40 -45.02 23.11
CA PHE A 389 -6.24 -44.13 22.30
C PHE A 389 -6.75 -44.82 21.03
N ARG A 390 -5.97 -45.67 20.35
CA ARG A 390 -6.41 -46.43 19.18
C ARG A 390 -7.48 -47.46 19.55
N ALA A 391 -7.29 -48.16 20.67
CA ALA A 391 -8.17 -49.24 21.11
C ALA A 391 -9.53 -48.77 21.62
N ALA A 392 -9.61 -47.60 22.27
CA ALA A 392 -10.86 -47.04 22.76
C ALA A 392 -11.91 -46.85 21.65
N TRP A 393 -13.21 -46.84 21.95
CA TRP A 393 -14.23 -46.53 20.93
C TRP A 393 -14.38 -45.02 20.74
N LYS A 394 -14.59 -44.29 21.85
CA LYS A 394 -14.65 -42.83 21.90
C LYS A 394 -13.49 -42.32 22.74
N ALA A 395 -12.61 -41.52 22.13
CA ALA A 395 -11.39 -41.07 22.79
C ALA A 395 -11.03 -39.64 22.41
N LEU A 396 -10.50 -38.92 23.40
CA LEU A 396 -10.00 -37.56 23.25
C LEU A 396 -8.58 -37.48 23.81
N THR A 397 -7.64 -36.96 23.03
CA THR A 397 -6.29 -36.66 23.53
C THR A 397 -6.04 -35.15 23.52
N SER A 398 -5.64 -34.61 24.68
CA SER A 398 -5.10 -33.25 24.79
C SER A 398 -3.61 -33.25 24.53
N ASN A 399 -3.13 -32.22 23.82
CA ASN A 399 -1.71 -32.06 23.58
C ASN A 399 -1.24 -30.60 23.51
N ALA A 400 0.05 -30.40 23.79
CA ALA A 400 0.76 -29.16 23.57
C ALA A 400 2.03 -29.42 22.75
N LYS A 401 2.03 -28.92 21.50
CA LYS A 401 3.18 -28.89 20.55
C LYS A 401 3.96 -30.21 20.35
N CYS A 402 3.36 -31.37 20.65
CA CYS A 402 4.01 -32.66 20.50
C CYS A 402 3.38 -33.56 19.44
N LEU A 403 2.10 -33.36 19.07
CA LEU A 403 1.40 -34.16 18.05
C LEU A 403 1.35 -33.44 16.69
N THR A 404 2.42 -32.77 16.27
CA THR A 404 2.48 -32.07 14.97
C THR A 404 3.39 -32.78 13.97
N GLU A 405 4.69 -32.90 14.26
CA GLU A 405 5.69 -33.47 13.36
C GLU A 405 6.32 -34.75 13.94
N GLY A 406 6.53 -35.77 13.12
CA GLY A 406 7.34 -36.96 13.44
C GLY A 406 6.79 -37.94 14.49
N VAL A 407 5.52 -37.80 14.89
CA VAL A 407 4.84 -38.77 15.77
C VAL A 407 3.86 -39.58 14.94
N ASP A 408 3.95 -40.91 15.02
CA ASP A 408 2.95 -41.82 14.47
C ASP A 408 1.66 -41.68 15.26
N VAL A 409 0.64 -41.12 14.60
CA VAL A 409 -0.62 -40.78 15.24
C VAL A 409 -1.77 -41.24 14.35
N PRO A 410 -2.80 -41.88 14.94
CA PRO A 410 -3.93 -42.39 14.19
C PRO A 410 -4.73 -41.28 13.50
N ALA A 411 -5.49 -41.69 12.49
CA ALA A 411 -6.54 -40.84 11.94
C ALA A 411 -7.60 -40.58 13.01
N VAL A 412 -8.09 -39.34 13.07
CA VAL A 412 -9.14 -38.90 14.01
C VAL A 412 -10.28 -38.25 13.25
N ASP A 413 -11.46 -38.19 13.83
CA ASP A 413 -12.62 -37.55 13.21
C ASP A 413 -12.53 -36.03 13.28
N MET A 414 -11.99 -35.51 14.39
CA MET A 414 -11.90 -34.08 14.66
C MET A 414 -10.55 -33.66 15.23
N VAL A 415 -10.10 -32.48 14.79
CA VAL A 415 -9.02 -31.72 15.42
C VAL A 415 -9.60 -30.41 15.95
N ALA A 416 -9.37 -30.10 17.22
CA ALA A 416 -9.86 -28.89 17.86
C ALA A 416 -8.70 -27.98 18.31
N PHE A 417 -8.69 -26.73 17.85
CA PHE A 417 -7.73 -25.73 18.28
C PHE A 417 -8.34 -24.89 19.41
N LEU A 418 -8.16 -25.32 20.66
CA LEU A 418 -8.76 -24.68 21.84
C LEU A 418 -7.98 -23.47 22.35
N THR A 419 -6.80 -23.21 21.80
CA THR A 419 -5.99 -22.02 22.11
C THR A 419 -5.23 -21.58 20.85
N PRO A 420 -4.80 -20.31 20.71
CA PRO A 420 -4.28 -19.83 19.44
C PRO A 420 -2.94 -20.49 19.13
N LYS A 421 -2.88 -21.22 18.00
CA LYS A 421 -1.61 -21.62 17.41
C LYS A 421 -1.07 -20.51 16.53
N ARG A 422 0.22 -20.21 16.70
CA ARG A 422 0.95 -19.20 15.91
C ARG A 422 1.62 -19.79 14.66
N SER A 423 1.93 -21.09 14.68
CA SER A 423 2.53 -21.79 13.54
C SER A 423 1.41 -22.32 12.64
N ARG A 424 1.35 -21.86 11.39
CA ARG A 424 0.38 -22.38 10.41
C ARG A 424 0.75 -23.74 9.86
N VAL A 425 2.04 -24.00 9.73
CA VAL A 425 2.55 -25.33 9.36
C VAL A 425 2.02 -26.37 10.35
N ASP A 426 2.08 -26.08 11.65
CA ASP A 426 1.51 -26.95 12.68
C ASP A 426 0.01 -27.17 12.50
N ILE A 427 -0.73 -26.12 12.10
CA ILE A 427 -2.18 -26.20 11.86
C ILE A 427 -2.43 -27.14 10.68
N VAL A 428 -1.75 -26.96 9.54
CA VAL A 428 -1.88 -27.82 8.34
C VAL A 428 -1.55 -29.27 8.67
N GLN A 429 -0.46 -29.52 9.38
CA GLN A 429 -0.04 -30.87 9.76
C GLN A 429 -1.01 -31.50 10.76
N ALA A 430 -1.55 -30.71 11.70
CA ALA A 430 -2.56 -31.17 12.64
C ALA A 430 -3.88 -31.48 11.94
N THR A 431 -4.40 -30.58 11.10
CA THR A 431 -5.66 -30.78 10.38
C THR A 431 -5.57 -31.94 9.41
N GLY A 432 -4.43 -32.14 8.73
CA GLY A 432 -4.21 -33.29 7.84
C GLY A 432 -4.44 -34.66 8.51
N ARG A 433 -4.30 -34.76 9.84
CA ARG A 433 -4.61 -35.99 10.61
C ARG A 433 -6.10 -36.29 10.67
N ALA A 434 -6.92 -35.24 10.76
CA ALA A 434 -8.37 -35.34 10.68
C ALA A 434 -8.86 -35.63 9.26
N MET A 435 -8.00 -35.68 8.25
CA MET A 435 -8.42 -35.85 6.85
C MET A 435 -8.02 -37.20 6.28
N ARG A 436 -7.19 -37.95 7.02
CA ARG A 436 -6.91 -39.35 6.71
C ARG A 436 -8.19 -40.17 6.75
N LYS A 437 -8.31 -41.08 5.79
CA LYS A 437 -9.38 -42.08 5.76
C LYS A 437 -9.19 -43.09 6.89
N ALA A 438 -10.26 -43.35 7.62
CA ALA A 438 -10.36 -44.43 8.59
C ALA A 438 -11.85 -44.81 8.77
N GLY A 439 -12.16 -46.09 8.90
CA GLY A 439 -13.48 -46.57 9.32
C GLY A 439 -14.69 -45.96 8.59
N GLY A 440 -14.73 -45.98 7.26
CA GLY A 440 -15.88 -45.47 6.47
C GLY A 440 -16.09 -43.95 6.48
N LYS A 441 -15.24 -43.21 7.17
CA LYS A 441 -15.29 -41.75 7.30
C LYS A 441 -15.22 -41.03 5.95
N THR A 442 -16.12 -40.06 5.76
CA THR A 442 -16.18 -39.21 4.56
C THR A 442 -15.70 -37.78 4.81
N THR A 443 -15.82 -37.28 6.04
CA THR A 443 -15.56 -35.89 6.40
C THR A 443 -14.70 -35.79 7.65
N GLY A 444 -13.67 -34.94 7.62
CA GLY A 444 -12.88 -34.54 8.77
C GLY A 444 -13.31 -33.18 9.30
N TYR A 445 -13.30 -33.02 10.63
CA TYR A 445 -13.74 -31.79 11.27
C TYR A 445 -12.59 -31.01 11.89
N VAL A 446 -12.62 -29.69 11.73
CA VAL A 446 -11.68 -28.76 12.36
C VAL A 446 -12.47 -27.80 13.24
N LEU A 447 -12.38 -27.93 14.55
CA LEU A 447 -13.10 -27.07 15.49
C LEU A 447 -12.24 -25.87 15.91
N VAL A 448 -12.84 -24.69 15.85
CA VAL A 448 -12.30 -23.44 16.40
C VAL A 448 -13.35 -22.79 17.31
N PRO A 449 -13.18 -22.82 18.63
CA PRO A 449 -14.02 -22.06 19.55
C PRO A 449 -13.87 -20.55 19.32
N LEU A 450 -14.98 -19.82 19.37
CA LEU A 450 -15.01 -18.36 19.37
C LEU A 450 -15.71 -17.88 20.64
N PHE A 451 -14.92 -17.40 21.60
CA PHE A 451 -15.47 -16.81 22.82
C PHE A 451 -15.81 -15.34 22.60
N VAL A 452 -17.07 -14.97 22.79
CA VAL A 452 -17.60 -13.62 22.63
C VAL A 452 -17.99 -13.09 24.01
N GLU A 453 -17.15 -12.22 24.58
CA GLU A 453 -17.54 -11.47 25.78
C GLU A 453 -18.69 -10.55 25.40
N GLN A 454 -19.79 -10.49 26.16
CA GLN A 454 -20.95 -9.63 25.89
C GLN A 454 -21.12 -8.67 27.08
N ALA A 455 -21.11 -7.36 26.85
CA ALA A 455 -21.38 -6.41 27.92
C ALA A 455 -22.88 -6.41 28.26
N LYS A 456 -23.22 -5.98 29.48
CA LYS A 456 -24.60 -5.96 29.95
C LYS A 456 -25.45 -5.03 29.07
N GLY A 457 -26.44 -5.61 28.39
CA GLY A 457 -27.36 -4.88 27.49
C GLY A 457 -26.84 -4.69 26.06
N GLU A 458 -25.67 -5.22 25.73
CA GLU A 458 -25.11 -5.20 24.37
C GLU A 458 -25.65 -6.37 23.54
N THR A 459 -25.83 -6.16 22.24
CA THR A 459 -26.22 -7.23 21.31
C THR A 459 -25.05 -8.17 20.98
N ILE A 460 -25.32 -9.39 20.50
CA ILE A 460 -24.25 -10.31 20.08
C ILE A 460 -23.51 -9.73 18.87
N GLU A 461 -24.22 -9.02 17.98
CA GLU A 461 -23.63 -8.37 16.81
C GLU A 461 -22.59 -7.32 17.20
N GLU A 462 -22.93 -6.42 18.13
CA GLU A 462 -21.99 -5.41 18.66
C GLU A 462 -20.79 -6.09 19.32
N ALA A 463 -21.04 -7.14 20.12
CA ALA A 463 -19.98 -7.89 20.78
C ALA A 463 -19.02 -8.56 19.79
N LEU A 464 -19.52 -9.07 18.66
CA LEU A 464 -18.72 -9.66 17.59
C LEU A 464 -17.83 -8.62 16.89
N THR A 465 -18.31 -7.40 16.67
CA THR A 465 -17.50 -6.37 16.00
C THR A 465 -16.24 -5.98 16.77
N ARG A 466 -16.25 -6.09 18.11
CA ARG A 466 -15.08 -5.86 18.95
C ARG A 466 -14.26 -7.12 19.25
N THR A 467 -14.76 -8.31 18.90
CA THR A 467 -14.08 -9.57 19.19
C THR A 467 -12.86 -9.73 18.29
N GLU A 468 -11.73 -10.15 18.85
CA GLU A 468 -10.53 -10.50 18.08
C GLU A 468 -10.63 -11.95 17.59
N PHE A 469 -10.81 -12.17 16.29
CA PHE A 469 -10.93 -13.52 15.69
C PHE A 469 -9.58 -14.16 15.30
N ASP A 470 -8.49 -13.78 15.97
CA ASP A 470 -7.12 -14.20 15.66
C ASP A 470 -6.98 -15.73 15.45
N GLU A 471 -7.69 -16.52 16.25
CA GLU A 471 -7.71 -17.98 16.17
C GLU A 471 -8.36 -18.50 14.89
N VAL A 472 -9.55 -17.98 14.58
CA VAL A 472 -10.33 -18.34 13.40
C VAL A 472 -9.54 -18.00 12.13
N TRP A 473 -8.94 -16.82 12.07
CA TRP A 473 -8.16 -16.41 10.89
C TRP A 473 -6.94 -17.27 10.65
N ASN A 474 -6.19 -17.64 11.69
CA ASN A 474 -5.02 -18.50 11.52
C ASN A 474 -5.38 -19.89 10.99
N VAL A 475 -6.51 -20.45 11.43
CA VAL A 475 -6.98 -21.76 10.97
C VAL A 475 -7.53 -21.68 9.54
N LEU A 476 -8.46 -20.75 9.27
CA LEU A 476 -9.05 -20.61 7.94
C LEU A 476 -8.00 -20.32 6.87
N GLN A 477 -6.98 -19.53 7.20
CA GLN A 477 -5.91 -19.25 6.27
C GLN A 477 -4.99 -20.44 6.03
N ALA A 478 -4.64 -21.19 7.08
CA ALA A 478 -3.86 -22.41 6.92
C ALA A 478 -4.59 -23.40 6.01
N MET A 479 -5.92 -23.48 6.13
CA MET A 479 -6.76 -24.27 5.22
C MET A 479 -6.79 -23.68 3.80
N GLN A 480 -6.92 -22.36 3.66
CA GLN A 480 -6.91 -21.66 2.37
C GLN A 480 -5.60 -21.87 1.57
N GLU A 481 -4.44 -21.94 2.25
CA GLU A 481 -3.14 -22.21 1.60
C GLU A 481 -3.05 -23.63 1.02
N GLN A 482 -3.91 -24.55 1.46
CA GLN A 482 -3.93 -25.95 1.03
C GLN A 482 -5.11 -26.29 0.11
N ASP A 483 -6.22 -25.56 0.24
CA ASP A 483 -7.44 -25.72 -0.52
C ASP A 483 -7.66 -24.56 -1.49
N ASP A 484 -7.32 -24.80 -2.76
CA ASP A 484 -7.60 -23.89 -3.88
C ASP A 484 -9.12 -23.57 -3.97
N THR A 485 -10.02 -24.45 -3.48
CA THR A 485 -11.48 -24.25 -3.46
C THR A 485 -11.90 -23.21 -2.44
N LEU A 486 -11.45 -23.31 -1.19
CA LEU A 486 -11.73 -22.30 -0.16
C LEU A 486 -11.14 -20.94 -0.55
N ALA A 487 -9.94 -20.94 -1.14
CA ALA A 487 -9.34 -19.72 -1.70
C ALA A 487 -10.22 -19.09 -2.79
N GLU A 488 -10.72 -19.91 -3.72
CA GLU A 488 -11.62 -19.48 -4.78
C GLU A 488 -12.97 -18.96 -4.24
N ILE A 489 -13.55 -19.61 -3.23
CA ILE A 489 -14.79 -19.17 -2.58
C ILE A 489 -14.58 -17.78 -1.95
N ILE A 490 -13.54 -17.59 -1.15
CA ILE A 490 -13.22 -16.29 -0.53
C ILE A 490 -12.98 -15.22 -1.59
N ARG A 491 -12.29 -15.58 -2.67
CA ARG A 491 -12.02 -14.72 -3.83
C ARG A 491 -13.30 -14.23 -4.48
N GLN A 492 -14.22 -15.15 -4.81
CA GLN A 492 -15.51 -14.84 -5.43
C GLN A 492 -16.37 -13.95 -4.54
N ILE A 493 -16.43 -14.23 -3.24
CA ILE A 493 -17.20 -13.41 -2.29
C ILE A 493 -16.69 -11.98 -2.24
N ARG A 494 -15.37 -11.78 -2.26
CA ARG A 494 -14.77 -10.43 -2.33
C ARG A 494 -15.04 -9.70 -3.63
N GLU A 495 -14.90 -10.41 -4.75
CA GLU A 495 -15.17 -9.85 -6.06
C GLU A 495 -16.63 -9.39 -6.16
N GLU A 496 -17.57 -10.22 -5.71
CA GLU A 496 -18.99 -9.89 -5.71
C GLU A 496 -19.31 -8.75 -4.73
N ARG A 497 -18.69 -8.71 -3.55
CA ARG A 497 -18.80 -7.56 -2.64
C ARG A 497 -18.29 -6.27 -3.26
N GLY A 498 -17.19 -6.32 -4.01
CA GLY A 498 -16.70 -5.17 -4.77
C GLY A 498 -17.71 -4.69 -5.82
N ARG A 499 -18.40 -5.65 -6.46
CA ARG A 499 -19.35 -5.41 -7.56
C ARG A 499 -20.72 -4.94 -7.09
N THR A 500 -21.38 -5.67 -6.18
CA THR A 500 -22.78 -5.45 -5.76
C THR A 500 -22.92 -4.91 -4.33
N LYS A 501 -21.81 -4.80 -3.58
CA LYS A 501 -21.78 -4.47 -2.14
C LYS A 501 -22.42 -5.52 -1.22
N GLY A 502 -22.98 -6.60 -1.76
CA GLY A 502 -23.52 -7.74 -1.01
C GLY A 502 -22.48 -8.86 -0.80
N VAL A 503 -22.79 -9.80 0.09
CA VAL A 503 -21.99 -11.00 0.37
C VAL A 503 -22.90 -12.22 0.21
N ASP A 504 -22.68 -13.04 -0.82
CA ASP A 504 -23.29 -14.37 -0.93
C ASP A 504 -22.38 -15.40 -0.26
N ASP A 505 -22.79 -15.91 0.89
CA ASP A 505 -22.00 -16.85 1.69
C ASP A 505 -22.34 -18.33 1.40
N THR A 506 -23.22 -18.62 0.43
CA THR A 506 -23.74 -19.99 0.19
C THR A 506 -22.62 -21.02 0.00
N ARG A 507 -21.62 -20.72 -0.83
CA ARG A 507 -20.47 -21.62 -1.06
C ARG A 507 -19.52 -21.65 0.13
N PHE A 508 -19.42 -20.57 0.90
CA PHE A 508 -18.61 -20.55 2.12
C PHE A 508 -19.16 -21.52 3.17
N ARG A 509 -20.49 -21.67 3.23
CA ARG A 509 -21.19 -22.63 4.12
C ARG A 509 -20.87 -24.10 3.82
N GLU A 510 -20.44 -24.43 2.61
CA GLU A 510 -20.03 -25.80 2.28
C GLU A 510 -18.79 -26.22 3.08
N LYS A 511 -17.86 -25.28 3.33
CA LYS A 511 -16.59 -25.53 4.03
C LYS A 511 -16.55 -25.04 5.47
N VAL A 512 -17.33 -24.01 5.81
CA VAL A 512 -17.32 -23.38 7.14
C VAL A 512 -18.72 -23.42 7.75
N GLU A 513 -18.84 -24.04 8.91
CA GLU A 513 -20.09 -24.19 9.64
C GLU A 513 -20.04 -23.43 10.97
N PHE A 514 -21.10 -22.69 11.28
CA PHE A 514 -21.21 -21.92 12.52
C PHE A 514 -22.18 -22.60 13.50
N LEU A 515 -21.72 -22.81 14.73
CA LEU A 515 -22.52 -23.27 15.88
C LEU A 515 -22.63 -22.13 16.90
N GLY A 516 -23.79 -21.96 17.53
CA GLY A 516 -24.00 -20.87 18.48
C GLY A 516 -25.45 -20.77 18.96
N PRO A 517 -25.78 -19.74 19.78
CA PRO A 517 -27.10 -19.56 20.36
C PRO A 517 -28.19 -19.30 19.30
N HIS A 518 -29.46 -19.48 19.69
CA HIS A 518 -30.68 -19.34 18.88
C HIS A 518 -31.00 -17.89 18.42
N ILE A 519 -30.00 -17.10 18.03
CA ILE A 519 -30.23 -15.89 17.23
C ILE A 519 -30.42 -16.32 15.77
N SER A 520 -31.03 -15.47 14.92
CA SER A 520 -31.07 -15.68 13.47
C SER A 520 -29.64 -15.88 12.98
N LEU A 521 -29.25 -17.15 12.86
CA LEU A 521 -27.90 -17.58 12.53
C LEU A 521 -27.40 -16.84 11.28
N GLU A 522 -28.28 -16.40 10.40
CA GLU A 522 -27.98 -15.57 9.23
C GLU A 522 -27.28 -14.24 9.53
N THR A 523 -27.72 -13.45 10.51
CA THR A 523 -27.11 -12.15 10.84
C THR A 523 -25.71 -12.33 11.45
N LEU A 524 -25.59 -13.28 12.37
CA LEU A 524 -24.33 -13.64 13.01
C LEU A 524 -23.35 -14.24 12.01
N ARG A 525 -23.83 -15.10 11.10
CA ARG A 525 -23.05 -15.65 9.98
C ARG A 525 -22.62 -14.56 9.01
N GLY A 526 -23.49 -13.62 8.65
CA GLY A 526 -23.17 -12.52 7.76
C GLY A 526 -22.04 -11.66 8.31
N SER A 527 -22.11 -11.31 9.59
CA SER A 527 -21.06 -10.55 10.29
C SER A 527 -19.74 -11.30 10.37
N ILE A 528 -19.75 -12.59 10.77
CA ILE A 528 -18.51 -13.36 10.87
C ILE A 528 -17.93 -13.68 9.50
N THR A 529 -18.77 -14.01 8.51
CA THR A 529 -18.32 -14.22 7.12
C THR A 529 -17.70 -12.95 6.57
N THR A 530 -18.33 -11.79 6.79
CA THR A 530 -17.76 -10.49 6.39
C THR A 530 -16.41 -10.26 7.05
N ALA A 531 -16.30 -10.46 8.37
CA ALA A 531 -15.02 -10.33 9.09
C ALA A 531 -13.95 -11.34 8.62
N CYS A 532 -14.35 -12.58 8.31
CA CYS A 532 -13.46 -13.60 7.76
C CYS A 532 -12.95 -13.19 6.38
N VAL A 533 -13.85 -12.79 5.49
CA VAL A 533 -13.51 -12.37 4.13
C VAL A 533 -12.64 -11.10 4.12
N GLU A 534 -12.90 -10.13 5.01
CA GLU A 534 -12.12 -8.90 5.18
C GLU A 534 -10.66 -9.13 5.61
N VAL A 535 -10.41 -10.21 6.35
CA VAL A 535 -9.06 -10.52 6.79
C VAL A 535 -8.36 -11.51 5.86
N LEU A 536 -9.08 -12.50 5.34
CA LEU A 536 -8.52 -13.58 4.52
C LEU A 536 -8.30 -13.19 3.06
N GLY A 537 -9.15 -12.34 2.50
CA GLY A 537 -9.04 -11.95 1.09
C GLY A 537 -8.03 -10.83 0.84
N ASP A 538 -7.46 -10.84 -0.36
CA ASP A 538 -6.66 -9.73 -0.88
C ASP A 538 -7.58 -8.57 -1.25
N ASN A 539 -7.17 -7.35 -0.93
CA ASN A 539 -7.89 -6.14 -1.35
C ASN A 539 -7.98 -6.03 -2.88
N TRP A 540 -7.09 -6.70 -3.61
CA TRP A 540 -7.10 -6.74 -5.08
C TRP A 540 -8.42 -7.28 -5.63
N GLU A 541 -9.01 -8.31 -5.00
CA GLU A 541 -10.23 -8.97 -5.46
C GLU A 541 -11.45 -8.05 -5.41
N GLU A 542 -11.58 -7.31 -4.31
CA GLU A 542 -12.65 -6.34 -4.13
C GLU A 542 -12.50 -5.16 -5.12
N ARG A 543 -11.28 -4.68 -5.36
CA ARG A 543 -11.02 -3.65 -6.38
C ARG A 543 -11.29 -4.14 -7.80
N PHE A 544 -11.06 -5.42 -8.09
CA PHE A 544 -11.43 -6.01 -9.36
C PHE A 544 -12.97 -6.12 -9.52
N GLY A 545 -13.68 -6.44 -8.45
CA GLY A 545 -15.14 -6.34 -8.38
C GLY A 545 -15.67 -4.94 -8.68
N GLU A 546 -15.07 -3.91 -8.05
CA GLU A 546 -15.39 -2.51 -8.33
C GLU A 546 -15.11 -2.13 -9.80
N LEU A 547 -14.08 -2.70 -10.42
CA LEU A 547 -13.79 -2.50 -11.84
C LEU A 547 -14.87 -3.13 -12.75
N ARG A 548 -15.40 -4.30 -12.38
CA ARG A 548 -16.52 -4.92 -13.09
C ARG A 548 -17.78 -4.08 -12.99
N ALA A 549 -18.14 -3.63 -11.78
CA ALA A 549 -19.26 -2.71 -11.59
C ALA A 549 -19.08 -1.40 -12.37
N PHE A 550 -17.84 -0.87 -12.42
CA PHE A 550 -17.53 0.30 -13.25
C PHE A 550 -17.75 0.02 -14.74
N LYS A 551 -17.29 -1.13 -15.24
CA LYS A 551 -17.52 -1.54 -16.64
C LYS A 551 -19.01 -1.69 -16.94
N GLU A 552 -19.77 -2.30 -16.05
CA GLU A 552 -21.22 -2.46 -16.21
C GLU A 552 -21.95 -1.12 -16.25
N ARG A 553 -21.55 -0.18 -15.40
CA ARG A 553 -22.15 1.16 -15.33
C ARG A 553 -21.78 2.05 -16.52
N PHE A 554 -20.54 1.97 -17.02
CA PHE A 554 -20.01 2.92 -18.01
C PHE A 554 -19.65 2.29 -19.37
N GLY A 555 -19.81 0.98 -19.52
CA GLY A 555 -19.47 0.22 -20.73
C GLY A 555 -17.97 0.05 -20.99
N HIS A 556 -17.09 0.63 -20.17
CA HIS A 556 -15.63 0.62 -20.39
C HIS A 556 -14.82 0.62 -19.09
N CYS A 557 -13.54 0.25 -19.15
CA CYS A 557 -12.61 0.30 -18.01
C CYS A 557 -11.76 1.60 -17.91
N ARG A 558 -12.18 2.71 -18.56
CA ARG A 558 -11.48 4.01 -18.46
C ARG A 558 -11.86 4.74 -17.17
N VAL A 559 -11.23 4.35 -16.06
CA VAL A 559 -11.40 5.03 -14.78
C VAL A 559 -10.60 6.35 -14.77
N PRO A 560 -11.23 7.51 -14.50
CA PRO A 560 -10.54 8.82 -14.45
C PRO A 560 -9.49 8.90 -13.35
N GLU A 561 -8.37 9.59 -13.62
CA GLU A 561 -7.37 9.92 -12.60
C GLU A 561 -7.99 10.88 -11.58
N GLY A 562 -8.14 10.43 -10.33
CA GLY A 562 -8.74 11.23 -9.25
C GLY A 562 -10.26 11.15 -9.12
N TRP A 563 -10.89 10.10 -9.64
CA TRP A 563 -12.35 9.87 -9.52
C TRP A 563 -12.86 10.12 -8.09
N GLU A 564 -13.77 11.08 -7.94
CA GLU A 564 -14.19 11.60 -6.63
C GLU A 564 -15.01 10.59 -5.82
N GLU A 565 -15.82 9.76 -6.47
CA GLU A 565 -16.64 8.73 -5.81
C GLU A 565 -15.74 7.70 -5.10
N ASN A 566 -14.58 7.35 -5.67
CA ASN A 566 -13.66 6.38 -5.06
C ASN A 566 -12.20 6.60 -5.50
N LYS A 567 -11.51 7.50 -4.82
CA LYS A 567 -10.10 7.85 -5.10
C LYS A 567 -9.15 6.67 -4.93
N GLN A 568 -9.44 5.75 -4.01
CA GLN A 568 -8.61 4.59 -3.75
C GLN A 568 -8.67 3.60 -4.93
N PHE A 569 -9.86 3.33 -5.46
CA PHE A 569 -10.05 2.52 -6.64
C PHE A 569 -9.37 3.10 -7.89
N ALA A 570 -9.52 4.41 -8.15
CA ALA A 570 -8.84 5.07 -9.27
C ALA A 570 -7.30 4.95 -9.15
N THR A 571 -6.77 5.09 -7.94
CA THR A 571 -5.34 4.88 -7.66
C THR A 571 -4.93 3.44 -7.94
N TRP A 572 -5.73 2.46 -7.50
CA TRP A 572 -5.46 1.04 -7.75
C TRP A 572 -5.41 0.70 -9.24
N VAL A 573 -6.32 1.24 -10.07
CA VAL A 573 -6.31 1.05 -11.54
C VAL A 573 -5.03 1.57 -12.17
N ALA A 574 -4.54 2.74 -11.74
CA ALA A 574 -3.27 3.29 -12.21
C ALA A 574 -2.06 2.44 -11.77
N VAL A 575 -2.11 1.88 -10.57
CA VAL A 575 -1.08 0.98 -10.04
C VAL A 575 -0.99 -0.31 -10.86
N GLN A 576 -2.12 -0.91 -11.27
CA GLN A 576 -2.12 -2.13 -12.10
C GLN A 576 -1.36 -1.92 -13.41
N ARG A 577 -1.62 -0.80 -14.11
CA ARG A 577 -0.90 -0.43 -15.34
C ARG A 577 0.60 -0.29 -15.12
N THR A 578 0.99 0.32 -13.99
CA THR A 578 2.40 0.51 -13.62
C THR A 578 3.08 -0.82 -13.31
N ARG A 579 2.44 -1.73 -12.57
CA ARG A 579 2.98 -3.05 -12.22
C ARG A 579 3.16 -3.95 -13.43
N ARG A 580 2.23 -3.94 -14.39
CA ARG A 580 2.40 -4.67 -15.66
C ARG A 580 3.65 -4.19 -16.40
N LYS A 581 3.87 -2.87 -16.47
CA LYS A 581 5.09 -2.31 -17.08
C LYS A 581 6.38 -2.72 -16.35
N GLN A 582 6.30 -2.99 -15.05
CA GLN A 582 7.42 -3.44 -14.22
C GLN A 582 7.57 -4.98 -14.16
N ASN A 583 6.75 -5.75 -14.87
CA ASN A 583 6.68 -7.22 -14.77
C ASN A 583 6.45 -7.73 -13.33
N LYS A 584 5.70 -6.98 -12.51
CA LYS A 584 5.39 -7.31 -11.10
C LYS A 584 3.97 -7.82 -10.89
N LEU A 585 3.20 -7.96 -11.96
CA LEU A 585 1.83 -8.47 -11.89
C LEU A 585 1.83 -9.93 -12.32
N SER A 586 1.14 -10.80 -11.56
CA SER A 586 1.04 -12.22 -11.89
C SER A 586 0.28 -12.43 -13.19
N GLN A 587 0.59 -13.53 -13.89
CA GLN A 587 -0.07 -13.87 -15.15
C GLN A 587 -1.59 -14.06 -14.97
N ASP A 588 -2.02 -14.61 -13.84
CA ASP A 588 -3.43 -14.76 -13.47
C ASP A 588 -4.15 -13.40 -13.37
N ARG A 589 -3.57 -12.44 -12.63
CA ARG A 589 -4.14 -11.08 -12.50
C ARG A 589 -4.19 -10.35 -13.84
N ILE A 590 -3.21 -10.58 -14.73
CA ILE A 590 -3.23 -10.06 -16.11
C ILE A 590 -4.39 -10.66 -16.90
N ALA A 591 -4.53 -11.99 -16.92
CA ALA A 591 -5.59 -12.69 -17.64
C ALA A 591 -6.99 -12.24 -17.18
N ARG A 592 -7.17 -12.03 -15.87
CA ARG A 592 -8.43 -11.53 -15.30
C ARG A 592 -8.74 -10.10 -15.71
N LEU A 593 -7.76 -9.20 -15.69
CA LEU A 593 -7.94 -7.84 -16.21
C LEU A 593 -8.23 -7.86 -17.72
N ASP A 594 -7.57 -8.72 -18.49
CA ASP A 594 -7.84 -8.88 -19.91
C ASP A 594 -9.27 -9.41 -20.17
N SER A 595 -9.79 -10.32 -19.32
CA SER A 595 -11.16 -10.84 -19.42
C SER A 595 -12.25 -9.76 -19.31
N VAL A 596 -11.96 -8.64 -18.65
CA VAL A 596 -12.86 -7.49 -18.57
C VAL A 596 -12.51 -6.40 -19.58
N GLU A 597 -11.69 -6.70 -20.59
CA GLU A 597 -11.19 -5.76 -21.60
C GLU A 597 -10.49 -4.54 -20.97
N PHE A 598 -9.70 -4.80 -19.93
CA PHE A 598 -9.01 -3.75 -19.21
C PHE A 598 -8.05 -2.96 -20.13
N ILE A 599 -8.17 -1.63 -20.09
CA ILE A 599 -7.39 -0.76 -20.96
C ILE A 599 -6.04 -0.45 -20.31
N TRP A 600 -5.00 -1.14 -20.77
CA TRP A 600 -3.63 -1.01 -20.28
C TRP A 600 -2.94 0.28 -20.73
N ALA A 601 -3.25 0.78 -21.92
CA ALA A 601 -2.65 1.99 -22.51
C ALA A 601 -3.72 3.03 -22.90
N PRO A 602 -4.43 3.63 -21.92
CA PRO A 602 -5.56 4.53 -22.18
C PRO A 602 -5.17 5.76 -23.02
N HIS A 603 -3.98 6.30 -22.82
CA HIS A 603 -3.49 7.44 -23.60
C HIS A 603 -3.17 7.09 -25.06
N THR A 604 -2.80 5.83 -25.35
CA THR A 604 -2.56 5.39 -26.73
C THR A 604 -3.88 5.22 -27.46
N LEU A 605 -4.87 4.61 -26.81
CA LEU A 605 -6.21 4.44 -27.36
C LEU A 605 -6.90 5.78 -27.61
N ALA A 606 -6.88 6.69 -26.63
CA ALA A 606 -7.42 8.04 -26.79
C ALA A 606 -6.70 8.86 -27.88
N TRP A 607 -5.39 8.65 -28.07
CA TRP A 607 -4.66 9.28 -29.16
C TRP A 607 -5.10 8.73 -30.53
N ASN A 608 -5.30 7.41 -30.64
CA ASN A 608 -5.79 6.77 -31.87
C ASN A 608 -7.19 7.26 -32.23
N GLU A 609 -8.12 7.37 -31.28
CA GLU A 609 -9.46 7.89 -31.52
C GLU A 609 -9.43 9.32 -32.09
N MET A 610 -8.59 10.19 -31.52
CA MET A 610 -8.43 11.56 -32.03
C MET A 610 -7.73 11.61 -33.39
N PHE A 611 -6.83 10.67 -33.67
CA PHE A 611 -6.21 10.50 -34.98
C PHE A 611 -7.24 10.07 -36.03
N GLU A 612 -8.13 9.12 -35.73
CA GLU A 612 -9.21 8.73 -36.64
C GLU A 612 -10.17 9.90 -36.92
N ARG A 613 -10.53 10.68 -35.89
CA ARG A 613 -11.33 11.92 -36.06
C ARG A 613 -10.62 12.94 -36.96
N LEU A 614 -9.30 13.07 -36.87
CA LEU A 614 -8.52 13.93 -37.76
C LEU A 614 -8.48 13.38 -39.21
N SER A 615 -8.36 12.06 -39.37
CA SER A 615 -8.41 11.41 -40.68
C SER A 615 -9.77 11.62 -41.36
N ALA A 616 -10.86 11.45 -40.63
CA ALA A 616 -12.21 11.77 -41.10
C ALA A 616 -12.35 13.26 -41.47
N TYR A 617 -11.84 14.16 -40.63
CA TYR A 617 -11.83 15.60 -40.93
C TYR A 617 -11.08 15.90 -42.24
N LYS A 618 -9.92 15.28 -42.47
CA LYS A 618 -9.16 15.44 -43.71
C LYS A 618 -9.97 14.94 -44.91
N GLN A 619 -10.66 13.81 -44.80
CA GLN A 619 -11.50 13.29 -45.89
C GLN A 619 -12.63 14.27 -46.25
N THR A 620 -13.25 14.91 -45.27
CA THR A 620 -14.36 15.85 -45.51
C THR A 620 -13.89 17.22 -46.03
N TYR A 621 -12.81 17.78 -45.48
CA TYR A 621 -12.39 19.17 -45.74
C TYR A 621 -11.11 19.29 -46.59
N GLY A 622 -10.52 18.17 -47.01
CA GLY A 622 -9.32 18.13 -47.85
C GLY A 622 -8.00 18.53 -47.17
N HIS A 623 -8.03 19.05 -45.95
CA HIS A 623 -6.84 19.50 -45.21
C HIS A 623 -6.87 19.13 -43.73
N THR A 624 -5.71 19.10 -43.07
CA THR A 624 -5.62 18.78 -41.62
C THR A 624 -5.62 20.02 -40.72
N ASN A 625 -5.90 21.21 -41.25
CA ASN A 625 -5.86 22.45 -40.47
C ASN A 625 -7.19 22.75 -39.78
N VAL A 626 -7.41 22.15 -38.62
CA VAL A 626 -8.63 22.32 -37.83
C VAL A 626 -8.66 23.70 -37.14
N PRO A 627 -9.66 24.56 -37.40
CA PRO A 627 -9.76 25.87 -36.76
C PRO A 627 -10.04 25.77 -35.26
N ALA A 628 -9.37 26.58 -34.45
CA ALA A 628 -9.59 26.63 -33.00
C ALA A 628 -10.99 27.17 -32.60
N THR A 629 -11.68 27.83 -33.52
CA THR A 629 -13.04 28.39 -33.35
C THR A 629 -14.14 27.47 -33.85
N TRP A 630 -13.80 26.24 -34.29
CA TRP A 630 -14.81 25.28 -34.76
C TRP A 630 -15.57 24.71 -33.56
N ILE A 631 -16.84 25.10 -33.42
CA ILE A 631 -17.67 24.81 -32.23
C ILE A 631 -17.95 23.31 -32.10
N GLU A 632 -18.27 22.62 -33.21
CA GLU A 632 -18.61 21.19 -33.22
C GLU A 632 -17.39 20.27 -33.02
N GLY A 633 -16.16 20.78 -33.16
CA GLY A 633 -14.94 19.98 -33.00
C GLY A 633 -13.81 20.73 -32.30
N ALA A 634 -14.14 21.56 -31.32
CA ALA A 634 -13.19 22.33 -30.53
C ALA A 634 -12.12 21.43 -29.85
N GLU A 635 -12.51 20.22 -29.43
CA GLU A 635 -11.59 19.21 -28.88
C GLU A 635 -10.54 18.76 -29.91
N LEU A 636 -10.94 18.56 -31.17
CA LEU A 636 -10.03 18.16 -32.25
C LEU A 636 -9.06 19.30 -32.59
N GLY A 637 -9.55 20.55 -32.63
CA GLY A 637 -8.70 21.73 -32.85
C GLY A 637 -7.67 21.95 -31.73
N ALA A 638 -8.08 21.73 -30.48
CA ALA A 638 -7.18 21.76 -29.33
C ALA A 638 -6.14 20.62 -29.38
N TRP A 639 -6.57 19.42 -29.75
CA TRP A 639 -5.68 18.25 -29.88
C TRP A 639 -4.66 18.41 -31.01
N VAL A 640 -5.06 18.91 -32.19
CA VAL A 640 -4.17 19.22 -33.32
C VAL A 640 -3.12 20.27 -32.91
N SER A 641 -3.54 21.32 -32.21
CA SER A 641 -2.64 22.34 -31.67
C SER A 641 -1.65 21.77 -30.65
N MET A 642 -2.11 20.82 -29.83
CA MET A 642 -1.27 20.08 -28.89
C MET A 642 -0.22 19.24 -29.62
N GLN A 643 -0.57 18.52 -30.68
CA GLN A 643 0.39 17.69 -31.44
C GLN A 643 1.50 18.57 -32.03
N ARG A 644 1.17 19.71 -32.65
CA ARG A 644 2.15 20.67 -33.19
C ARG A 644 3.11 21.18 -32.10
N ARG A 645 2.57 21.51 -30.91
CA ARG A 645 3.37 21.96 -29.76
C ARG A 645 4.33 20.88 -29.25
N LEU A 646 3.87 19.63 -29.18
CA LEU A 646 4.68 18.49 -28.73
C LEU A 646 5.78 18.15 -29.75
N HIS A 647 5.49 18.24 -31.05
CA HIS A 647 6.49 18.05 -32.11
C HIS A 647 7.58 19.13 -32.07
N LYS A 648 7.20 20.42 -31.91
CA LYS A 648 8.17 21.52 -31.77
C LYS A 648 9.10 21.37 -30.56
N LYS A 649 8.63 20.70 -29.50
CA LYS A 649 9.44 20.41 -28.30
C LYS A 649 10.16 19.06 -28.38
N SER A 650 10.04 18.30 -29.47
CA SER A 650 10.58 16.94 -29.60
C SER A 650 10.05 15.94 -28.56
N HIS A 651 8.81 16.12 -28.09
CA HIS A 651 8.15 15.25 -27.09
C HIS A 651 7.13 14.27 -27.71
N LEU A 652 6.98 14.26 -29.04
CA LEU A 652 6.12 13.32 -29.75
C LEU A 652 6.94 12.10 -30.20
N SER A 653 6.41 10.88 -30.05
CA SER A 653 7.12 9.66 -30.45
C SER A 653 7.27 9.58 -31.98
N LYS A 654 8.36 8.97 -32.45
CA LYS A 654 8.64 8.78 -33.90
C LYS A 654 7.45 8.16 -34.64
N THR A 655 6.88 7.10 -34.10
CA THR A 655 5.72 6.40 -34.67
C THR A 655 4.48 7.29 -34.80
N ARG A 656 4.26 8.22 -33.88
CA ARG A 656 3.13 9.17 -33.96
C ARG A 656 3.39 10.27 -34.99
N VAL A 657 4.64 10.68 -35.16
CA VAL A 657 5.05 11.62 -36.22
C VAL A 657 4.86 10.98 -37.59
N GLU A 658 5.30 9.74 -37.77
CA GLU A 658 5.12 8.95 -39.01
C GLU A 658 3.64 8.84 -39.39
N ARG A 659 2.76 8.41 -38.46
CA ARG A 659 1.31 8.33 -38.73
C ARG A 659 0.67 9.66 -39.09
N LEU A 660 1.08 10.76 -38.44
CA LEU A 660 0.60 12.10 -38.81
C LEU A 660 1.12 12.52 -40.19
N ASN A 661 2.34 12.14 -40.55
CA ASN A 661 2.89 12.41 -41.88
C ASN A 661 2.16 11.63 -42.98
N GLU A 662 1.70 10.40 -42.73
CA GLU A 662 0.90 9.60 -43.69
C GLU A 662 -0.36 10.33 -44.13
N ILE A 663 -1.02 11.05 -43.22
CA ILE A 663 -2.17 11.88 -43.54
C ILE A 663 -1.78 13.30 -43.98
N ALA A 664 -0.54 13.53 -44.39
CA ALA A 664 -0.03 14.85 -44.82
C ALA A 664 -0.34 15.96 -43.79
N PHE A 665 -0.11 15.68 -42.50
CA PHE A 665 -0.42 16.61 -41.43
C PHE A 665 0.38 17.91 -41.53
N LEU A 666 -0.33 19.04 -41.58
CA LEU A 666 0.25 20.38 -41.63
C LEU A 666 0.87 20.77 -40.26
N TRP A 667 2.18 20.57 -40.14
CA TRP A 667 2.99 20.95 -38.98
C TRP A 667 3.17 22.48 -38.84
N ASP A 668 3.34 23.20 -39.95
CA ASP A 668 3.45 24.67 -39.99
C ASP A 668 2.42 25.31 -40.94
N PRO A 669 1.21 25.59 -40.45
CA PRO A 669 0.15 26.21 -41.23
C PRO A 669 0.46 27.66 -41.65
N LEU A 670 1.33 28.36 -40.91
CA LEU A 670 1.63 29.77 -41.18
C LEU A 670 2.55 29.93 -42.38
N THR A 671 3.50 29.01 -42.55
CA THR A 671 4.37 28.98 -43.72
C THR A 671 3.62 28.55 -44.98
N ALA A 672 2.78 27.50 -44.90
CA ALA A 672 1.93 27.09 -46.02
C ALA A 672 1.03 28.23 -46.54
N ARG A 673 0.38 28.96 -45.63
CA ARG A 673 -0.44 30.14 -45.98
C ARG A 673 0.38 31.29 -46.57
N TRP A 674 1.64 31.44 -46.18
CA TRP A 674 2.52 32.47 -46.74
C TRP A 674 2.88 32.14 -48.19
N GLU A 675 3.18 30.88 -48.51
CA GLU A 675 3.45 30.42 -49.87
C GLU A 675 2.25 30.62 -50.81
N GLU A 676 1.05 30.28 -50.33
CA GLU A 676 -0.20 30.50 -51.08
C GLU A 676 -0.39 31.98 -51.47
N MET A 677 -0.20 32.89 -50.51
CA MET A 677 -0.33 34.33 -50.76
C MET A 677 0.81 34.89 -51.61
N PHE A 678 2.01 34.33 -51.51
CA PHE A 678 3.13 34.67 -52.39
C PHE A 678 2.84 34.24 -53.84
N SER A 679 2.29 33.05 -54.04
CA SER A 679 1.83 32.58 -55.36
C SER A 679 0.70 33.46 -55.91
N ALA A 680 -0.25 33.88 -55.07
CA ALA A 680 -1.29 34.83 -55.46
C ALA A 680 -0.71 36.20 -55.88
N LEU A 681 0.35 36.68 -55.22
CA LEU A 681 1.08 37.88 -55.63
C LEU A 681 1.81 37.70 -56.97
N GLN A 682 2.39 36.53 -57.23
CA GLN A 682 2.98 36.21 -58.53
C GLN A 682 1.92 36.25 -59.65
N GLY A 683 0.73 35.71 -59.38
CA GLY A 683 -0.42 35.80 -60.29
C GLY A 683 -0.83 37.25 -60.54
N TYR A 684 -0.92 38.07 -59.49
CA TYR A 684 -1.21 39.49 -59.60
C TYR A 684 -0.19 40.24 -60.47
N LYS A 685 1.11 39.99 -60.27
CA LYS A 685 2.17 40.58 -61.10
C LYS A 685 2.04 40.20 -62.56
N ARG A 686 1.67 38.96 -62.88
CA ARG A 686 1.46 38.53 -64.27
C ARG A 686 0.29 39.26 -64.92
N ALA A 687 -0.75 39.60 -64.16
CA ALA A 687 -1.95 40.27 -64.67
C ALA A 687 -1.81 41.79 -64.78
N HIS A 688 -1.02 42.43 -63.91
CA HIS A 688 -0.94 43.89 -63.79
C HIS A 688 0.46 44.46 -64.01
N GLU A 689 1.44 43.64 -64.39
CA GLU A 689 2.86 43.98 -64.64
C GLU A 689 3.63 44.54 -63.42
N HIS A 690 2.95 44.83 -62.31
CA HIS A 690 3.55 45.33 -61.07
C HIS A 690 3.02 44.60 -59.83
N CYS A 691 3.72 44.75 -58.70
CA CYS A 691 3.35 44.15 -57.42
C CYS A 691 2.52 45.07 -56.50
N ASP A 692 2.18 46.27 -56.97
CA ASP A 692 1.41 47.27 -56.20
C ASP A 692 -0.08 46.92 -56.12
N VAL A 693 -0.43 46.06 -55.16
CA VAL A 693 -1.82 45.71 -54.87
C VAL A 693 -2.51 46.87 -54.12
N PRO A 694 -3.62 47.43 -54.64
CA PRO A 694 -4.33 48.53 -54.01
C PRO A 694 -4.79 48.21 -52.58
N ILE A 695 -4.72 49.21 -51.71
CA ILE A 695 -5.25 49.09 -50.35
C ILE A 695 -6.77 48.90 -50.44
N GLY A 696 -7.25 47.71 -50.06
CA GLY A 696 -8.67 47.38 -50.12
C GLY A 696 -9.15 46.77 -51.44
N TRP A 697 -8.23 46.27 -52.27
CA TRP A 697 -8.55 45.56 -53.52
C TRP A 697 -9.68 44.56 -53.32
N VAL A 698 -10.78 44.76 -54.06
CA VAL A 698 -12.06 44.08 -53.80
C VAL A 698 -12.04 42.64 -54.31
N GLU A 699 -11.42 42.40 -55.46
CA GLU A 699 -11.29 41.06 -56.05
C GLU A 699 -10.49 40.09 -55.16
N ASN A 700 -9.47 40.56 -54.44
CA ASN A 700 -8.77 39.74 -53.45
C ASN A 700 -8.30 40.55 -52.24
N ARG A 701 -9.23 40.77 -51.31
CA ARG A 701 -8.97 41.47 -50.04
C ARG A 701 -7.91 40.79 -49.18
N GLN A 702 -7.75 39.46 -49.28
CA GLN A 702 -6.79 38.70 -48.49
C GLN A 702 -5.35 39.01 -48.95
N LEU A 703 -5.12 39.06 -50.27
CA LEU A 703 -3.83 39.44 -50.85
C LEU A 703 -3.47 40.89 -50.50
N ALA A 704 -4.40 41.83 -50.64
CA ALA A 704 -4.18 43.23 -50.31
C ALA A 704 -3.81 43.43 -48.82
N CYS A 705 -4.46 42.69 -47.92
CA CYS A 705 -4.12 42.71 -46.51
C CYS A 705 -2.72 42.10 -46.28
N TRP A 706 -2.43 40.96 -46.91
CA TRP A 706 -1.17 40.24 -46.77
C TRP A 706 0.04 41.06 -47.26
N VAL A 707 -0.05 41.71 -48.42
CA VAL A 707 0.97 42.62 -48.99
C VAL A 707 1.29 43.75 -48.01
N ASN A 708 0.26 44.34 -47.41
CA ASN A 708 0.42 45.39 -46.40
C ASN A 708 1.07 44.87 -45.10
N VAL A 709 0.77 43.63 -44.71
CA VAL A 709 1.44 42.98 -43.58
C VAL A 709 2.92 42.76 -43.88
N GLN A 710 3.30 42.36 -45.10
CA GLN A 710 4.72 42.22 -45.48
C GLN A 710 5.44 43.58 -45.39
N ARG A 711 4.89 44.64 -45.99
CA ARG A 711 5.43 46.02 -45.93
C ARG A 711 5.59 46.51 -44.49
N ARG A 712 4.64 46.19 -43.61
CA ARG A 712 4.71 46.51 -42.17
C ARG A 712 5.80 45.71 -41.46
N MET A 713 5.93 44.42 -41.75
CA MET A 713 6.94 43.56 -41.12
C MET A 713 8.37 43.95 -41.53
N LYS A 714 8.60 44.35 -42.79
CA LYS A 714 9.89 44.90 -43.24
C LYS A 714 10.26 46.17 -42.48
N ARG A 715 9.32 47.11 -42.32
CA ARG A 715 9.52 48.35 -41.53
C ARG A 715 9.81 48.10 -40.04
N GLN A 716 9.38 46.96 -39.50
CA GLN A 716 9.63 46.56 -38.12
C GLN A 716 10.87 45.67 -37.96
N GLY A 717 11.58 45.34 -39.05
CA GLY A 717 12.72 44.42 -39.03
C GLY A 717 12.35 42.97 -38.68
N LYS A 718 11.09 42.56 -38.90
CA LYS A 718 10.54 41.26 -38.48
C LYS A 718 10.28 40.27 -39.61
N ILE A 719 10.61 40.64 -40.85
CA ILE A 719 10.53 39.73 -42.00
C ILE A 719 11.82 38.90 -42.09
N SER A 720 11.70 37.60 -42.35
CA SER A 720 12.87 36.75 -42.54
C SER A 720 13.61 37.10 -43.83
N GLU A 721 14.91 36.86 -43.84
CA GLU A 721 15.81 37.18 -44.96
C GLU A 721 15.41 36.46 -46.26
N ASP A 722 15.05 35.19 -46.19
CA ASP A 722 14.53 34.40 -47.32
C ASP A 722 13.28 35.05 -47.98
N ARG A 723 12.23 35.29 -47.19
CA ARG A 723 10.99 35.95 -47.64
C ARG A 723 11.24 37.33 -48.23
N CYS A 724 12.17 38.09 -47.66
CA CYS A 724 12.55 39.39 -48.20
C CYS A 724 13.22 39.24 -49.58
N THR A 725 14.12 38.27 -49.72
CA THR A 725 14.83 37.98 -50.97
C THR A 725 13.85 37.58 -52.07
N ARG A 726 12.90 36.68 -51.76
CA ARG A 726 11.89 36.22 -52.72
C ARG A 726 10.93 37.32 -53.17
N LEU A 727 10.52 38.21 -52.26
CA LEU A 727 9.70 39.37 -52.62
C LEU A 727 10.50 40.38 -53.47
N ASN A 728 11.78 40.61 -53.14
CA ASN A 728 12.65 41.47 -53.94
C ASN A 728 12.87 40.93 -55.36
N GLN A 729 13.12 39.62 -55.51
CA GLN A 729 13.23 38.96 -56.82
C GLN A 729 11.95 39.09 -57.64
N LEU A 730 10.79 39.13 -56.99
CA LEU A 730 9.52 39.38 -57.65
C LEU A 730 9.32 40.86 -58.04
N GLY A 731 10.24 41.77 -57.73
CA GLY A 731 10.10 43.21 -58.00
C GLY A 731 9.07 43.87 -57.08
N PHE A 732 8.94 43.38 -55.85
CA PHE A 732 8.01 43.92 -54.87
C PHE A 732 8.48 45.28 -54.34
N THR A 733 7.66 46.32 -54.56
CA THR A 733 7.89 47.69 -54.10
C THR A 733 7.53 47.82 -52.61
N TRP A 734 8.49 48.24 -51.81
CA TRP A 734 8.33 48.40 -50.36
C TRP A 734 7.76 49.77 -49.95
N GLU A 735 7.96 50.80 -50.77
CA GLU A 735 7.49 52.18 -50.58
C GLU A 735 6.78 52.67 -51.85
N VAL A 736 5.58 53.26 -51.72
CA VAL A 736 4.79 53.86 -52.81
C VAL A 736 4.67 55.35 -52.48
N SER A 737 5.17 56.25 -53.34
CA SER A 737 5.15 57.70 -53.12
C SER A 737 3.82 58.31 -53.56
N ASP A 738 3.19 59.14 -52.71
CA ASP A 738 1.96 59.90 -52.99
C ASP A 738 2.25 61.42 -52.88
N ASP A 739 2.53 62.10 -54.00
CA ASP A 739 2.45 63.58 -54.06
C ASP A 739 1.08 64.00 -54.60
N LYS A 740 0.15 64.33 -53.69
CA LYS A 740 -1.23 64.78 -53.98
C LYS A 740 -1.68 65.97 -53.13
N TRP A 741 -0.76 66.88 -52.82
CA TRP A 741 -1.04 68.03 -51.95
C TRP A 741 -2.09 68.99 -52.53
N GLU A 742 -1.92 69.42 -53.79
CA GLU A 742 -2.78 70.45 -54.40
C GLU A 742 -4.21 69.98 -54.68
N GLU A 743 -4.40 68.71 -55.02
CA GLU A 743 -5.73 68.10 -55.25
C GLU A 743 -6.58 68.10 -53.96
N LEU A 744 -5.95 67.75 -52.84
CA LEU A 744 -6.61 67.66 -51.54
C LEU A 744 -6.81 69.03 -50.89
N TYR A 745 -5.90 69.98 -51.10
CA TYR A 745 -6.09 71.37 -50.67
C TYR A 745 -7.27 72.02 -51.39
N SER A 746 -7.38 71.84 -52.71
CA SER A 746 -8.52 72.34 -53.49
C SER A 746 -9.85 71.74 -53.03
N SER A 747 -9.86 70.45 -52.70
CA SER A 747 -11.03 69.76 -52.14
C SER A 747 -11.42 70.31 -50.75
N LEU A 748 -10.46 70.76 -49.95
CA LEU A 748 -10.71 71.37 -48.64
C LEU A 748 -11.31 72.78 -48.77
N VAL A 749 -10.85 73.58 -49.75
CA VAL A 749 -11.41 74.90 -50.04
C VAL A 749 -12.88 74.77 -50.48
N ALA A 750 -13.19 73.80 -51.33
CA ALA A 750 -14.56 73.51 -51.75
C ALA A 750 -15.45 73.11 -50.56
N TYR A 751 -14.92 72.29 -49.64
CA TYR A 751 -15.63 71.91 -48.42
C TYR A 751 -15.89 73.12 -47.51
N GLN A 752 -14.89 73.99 -47.32
CA GLN A 752 -15.02 75.19 -46.49
C GLN A 752 -16.09 76.14 -47.03
N LYS A 753 -16.16 76.31 -48.35
CA LYS A 753 -17.19 77.13 -49.00
C LYS A 753 -18.60 76.54 -48.87
N ALA A 754 -18.72 75.21 -48.85
CA ALA A 754 -20.02 74.51 -48.76
C ALA A 754 -20.54 74.40 -47.32
N HIS A 755 -19.66 74.20 -46.34
CA HIS A 755 -20.03 73.89 -44.95
C HIS A 755 -19.72 75.01 -43.95
N GLY A 756 -19.01 76.06 -44.37
CA GLY A 756 -18.65 77.20 -43.52
C GLY A 756 -17.51 76.95 -42.54
N ASP A 757 -16.93 75.74 -42.55
CA ASP A 757 -15.80 75.35 -41.70
C ASP A 757 -14.86 74.36 -42.42
N CYS A 758 -13.69 74.12 -41.84
CA CYS A 758 -12.74 73.10 -42.31
C CYS A 758 -12.82 71.78 -41.51
N GLU A 759 -13.92 71.52 -40.79
CA GLU A 759 -14.12 70.36 -39.91
C GLU A 759 -14.57 69.10 -40.67
N VAL A 760 -13.77 68.63 -41.63
CA VAL A 760 -14.11 67.42 -42.41
C VAL A 760 -14.12 66.16 -41.51
N PRO A 761 -15.23 65.40 -41.43
CA PRO A 761 -15.27 64.13 -40.71
C PRO A 761 -14.24 63.14 -41.25
N ARG A 762 -13.58 62.39 -40.36
CA ARG A 762 -12.54 61.42 -40.75
C ARG A 762 -13.04 60.37 -41.77
N VAL A 763 -14.35 60.07 -41.74
CA VAL A 763 -15.03 59.22 -42.71
C VAL A 763 -16.10 60.09 -43.36
N TRP A 764 -15.70 60.85 -44.36
CA TRP A 764 -16.60 61.63 -45.21
C TRP A 764 -16.96 60.79 -46.43
N GLN A 765 -18.24 60.43 -46.59
CA GLN A 765 -18.65 59.44 -47.61
C GLN A 765 -18.39 59.92 -49.04
N GLU A 766 -18.52 61.22 -49.29
CA GLU A 766 -18.31 61.81 -50.62
C GLU A 766 -16.82 61.95 -50.97
N ASN A 767 -15.95 62.11 -49.98
CA ASN A 767 -14.50 62.15 -50.19
C ASN A 767 -13.71 61.65 -48.96
N LEU A 768 -13.56 60.33 -48.86
CA LEU A 768 -12.82 59.67 -47.78
C LEU A 768 -11.35 60.09 -47.71
N ARG A 769 -10.75 60.42 -48.85
CA ARG A 769 -9.34 60.84 -48.93
C ARG A 769 -9.14 62.19 -48.25
N LEU A 770 -10.04 63.15 -48.49
CA LEU A 770 -10.02 64.46 -47.85
C LEU A 770 -10.11 64.35 -46.31
N GLY A 771 -11.04 63.52 -45.80
CA GLY A 771 -11.22 63.34 -44.35
C GLY A 771 -10.01 62.71 -43.64
N VAL A 772 -9.30 61.80 -44.30
CA VAL A 772 -8.05 61.22 -43.77
C VAL A 772 -6.90 62.21 -43.87
N TRP A 773 -6.83 63.00 -44.94
CA TRP A 773 -5.79 64.01 -45.17
C TRP A 773 -5.87 65.17 -44.17
N VAL A 774 -7.04 65.77 -43.97
CA VAL A 774 -7.29 66.82 -42.95
C VAL A 774 -6.87 66.37 -41.54
N HIS A 775 -7.15 65.11 -41.20
CA HIS A 775 -6.73 64.53 -39.93
C HIS A 775 -5.21 64.30 -39.82
N THR A 776 -4.53 64.14 -40.96
CA THR A 776 -3.07 63.98 -41.07
C THR A 776 -2.35 65.33 -40.96
N LEU A 777 -2.87 66.39 -41.59
CA LEU A 777 -2.38 67.77 -41.45
C LEU A 777 -2.31 68.21 -39.99
N ARG A 778 -3.41 68.00 -39.25
CA ARG A 778 -3.51 68.32 -37.81
C ARG A 778 -2.49 67.56 -36.94
N LYS A 779 -1.94 66.44 -37.43
CA LYS A 779 -0.87 65.68 -36.75
C LYS A 779 0.52 66.17 -37.11
N GLN A 780 0.75 66.56 -38.36
CA GLN A 780 2.04 67.10 -38.83
C GLN A 780 2.42 68.38 -38.08
N LYS A 781 1.51 69.37 -37.91
CA LYS A 781 1.78 70.61 -37.12
C LYS A 781 2.02 70.37 -35.61
N ARG A 782 1.62 69.22 -35.06
CA ARG A 782 1.81 68.87 -33.63
C ARG A 782 3.17 68.21 -33.33
N GLY A 783 4.02 67.99 -34.33
CA GLY A 783 5.38 67.47 -34.16
C GLY A 783 5.49 66.04 -33.61
N LYS A 784 4.41 65.25 -33.57
CA LYS A 784 4.38 63.95 -32.85
C LYS A 784 4.87 62.74 -33.63
N GLN A 785 5.29 62.88 -34.89
CA GLN A 785 5.94 61.80 -35.66
C GLN A 785 6.98 62.36 -36.63
N LYS A 786 8.28 62.16 -36.35
CA LYS A 786 9.43 62.52 -37.20
C LYS A 786 9.46 61.87 -38.60
N ARG A 787 8.45 61.10 -39.00
CA ARG A 787 8.48 60.20 -40.16
C ARG A 787 7.52 60.57 -41.30
N LEU A 788 6.82 61.72 -41.19
CA LEU A 788 5.74 62.13 -42.12
C LEU A 788 6.00 63.47 -42.82
N GLY A 789 7.23 64.00 -42.75
CA GLY A 789 7.58 65.32 -43.30
C GLY A 789 7.01 66.48 -42.46
N GLU A 790 7.77 67.57 -42.34
CA GLU A 790 7.26 68.82 -41.76
C GLU A 790 6.52 69.60 -42.84
N LEU A 791 5.37 70.19 -42.48
CA LEU A 791 4.64 71.08 -43.38
C LEU A 791 5.49 72.33 -43.64
N SER A 792 5.58 72.77 -44.90
CA SER A 792 6.30 74.01 -45.21
C SER A 792 5.59 75.22 -44.57
N LYS A 793 6.33 76.32 -44.34
CA LYS A 793 5.75 77.55 -43.80
C LYS A 793 4.59 78.06 -44.68
N GLU A 794 4.75 78.02 -46.00
CA GLU A 794 3.70 78.40 -46.97
C GLU A 794 2.45 77.51 -46.90
N GLN A 795 2.60 76.21 -46.68
CA GLN A 795 1.47 75.29 -46.54
C GLN A 795 0.65 75.56 -45.27
N ILE A 796 1.32 75.97 -44.19
CA ILE A 796 0.67 76.33 -42.93
C ILE A 796 -0.10 77.65 -43.10
N GLU A 797 0.52 78.64 -43.75
CA GLU A 797 -0.08 79.96 -44.01
C GLU A 797 -1.34 79.83 -44.89
N ARG A 798 -1.25 79.07 -45.99
CA ARG A 798 -2.41 78.76 -46.87
C ARG A 798 -3.58 78.08 -46.16
N LEU A 799 -3.32 77.30 -45.11
CA LEU A 799 -4.37 76.67 -44.31
C LEU A 799 -4.91 77.62 -43.23
N ASP A 800 -4.03 78.41 -42.61
CA ASP A 800 -4.42 79.43 -41.63
C ASP A 800 -5.32 80.51 -42.28
N ASP A 801 -5.01 80.96 -43.50
CA ASP A 801 -5.84 81.90 -44.28
C ASP A 801 -7.23 81.35 -44.66
N LEU A 802 -7.34 80.02 -44.83
CA LEU A 802 -8.61 79.35 -45.09
C LEU A 802 -9.51 79.25 -43.84
N GLY A 803 -9.00 79.67 -42.68
CA GLY A 803 -9.66 79.52 -41.38
C GLY A 803 -9.52 78.12 -40.79
N PHE A 804 -8.48 77.36 -41.16
CA PHE A 804 -8.30 75.97 -40.74
C PHE A 804 -7.95 75.84 -39.24
N GLU A 805 -8.88 75.35 -38.42
CA GLU A 805 -8.62 75.15 -37.00
C GLU A 805 -7.73 73.90 -36.74
N TRP A 806 -6.52 74.13 -36.22
CA TRP A 806 -5.53 73.08 -35.94
C TRP A 806 -5.78 72.29 -34.65
N LYS A 807 -6.62 72.78 -33.74
CA LYS A 807 -6.92 72.15 -32.43
C LYS A 807 -8.43 72.12 -32.11
N PRO A 808 -9.26 71.40 -32.88
CA PRO A 808 -10.72 71.38 -32.73
C PRO A 808 -11.26 70.68 -31.46
N HIS A 809 -10.41 70.35 -30.49
CA HIS A 809 -10.77 69.54 -29.31
C HIS A 809 -11.08 70.35 -28.03
N THR A 810 -11.09 71.68 -28.08
CA THR A 810 -11.61 72.49 -26.98
C THR A 810 -13.11 72.25 -26.78
N PHE A 811 -13.88 72.00 -27.84
CA PHE A 811 -15.32 71.71 -27.77
C PHE A 811 -15.67 70.28 -27.27
N ALA A 812 -14.76 69.31 -27.44
CA ALA A 812 -15.02 67.90 -27.11
C ALA A 812 -14.86 67.55 -25.62
N TRP A 813 -14.06 68.30 -24.86
CA TRP A 813 -13.87 68.03 -23.43
C TRP A 813 -15.01 68.62 -22.58
N GLU A 814 -15.41 69.87 -22.84
CA GLU A 814 -16.51 70.52 -22.12
C GLU A 814 -17.85 69.80 -22.32
N LYS A 815 -18.14 69.35 -23.55
CA LYS A 815 -19.35 68.56 -23.85
C LYS A 815 -19.41 67.25 -23.04
N MET A 816 -18.28 66.57 -22.88
CA MET A 816 -18.21 65.32 -22.12
C MET A 816 -18.14 65.55 -20.61
N PHE A 817 -17.56 66.67 -20.16
CA PHE A 817 -17.61 67.11 -18.76
C PHE A 817 -19.04 67.43 -18.34
N LYS A 818 -19.80 68.18 -19.17
CA LYS A 818 -21.23 68.43 -18.95
C LYS A 818 -22.04 67.13 -18.89
N ALA A 819 -21.82 66.21 -19.82
CA ALA A 819 -22.48 64.90 -19.81
C ALA A 819 -22.17 64.07 -18.54
N LEU A 820 -20.99 64.23 -17.94
CA LEU A 820 -20.65 63.61 -16.65
C LEU A 820 -21.35 64.31 -15.48
N THR A 821 -21.51 65.64 -15.53
CA THR A 821 -22.29 66.40 -14.55
C THR A 821 -23.75 65.97 -14.57
N ASP A 822 -24.35 65.86 -15.75
CA ASP A 822 -25.74 65.42 -15.92
C ASP A 822 -25.92 63.98 -15.41
N TYR A 823 -24.95 63.09 -15.72
CA TYR A 823 -24.94 61.73 -15.18
C TYR A 823 -24.89 61.70 -13.65
N LYS A 824 -24.08 62.57 -13.02
CA LYS A 824 -24.00 62.66 -11.56
C LYS A 824 -25.32 63.12 -10.95
N ILE A 825 -26.00 64.08 -11.57
CA ILE A 825 -27.30 64.56 -11.10
C ILE A 825 -28.33 63.43 -11.12
N ILE A 826 -28.37 62.65 -12.21
CA ILE A 826 -29.36 61.57 -12.39
C ILE A 826 -29.05 60.35 -11.51
N HIS A 827 -27.78 59.96 -11.40
CA HIS A 827 -27.38 58.69 -10.76
C HIS A 827 -26.71 58.86 -9.40
N GLY A 828 -26.58 60.10 -8.91
CA GLY A 828 -25.96 60.44 -7.62
C GLY A 828 -24.45 60.22 -7.53
N ASN A 829 -23.80 59.76 -8.61
CA ASN A 829 -22.37 59.46 -8.62
C ASN A 829 -21.75 59.58 -10.03
N CYS A 830 -20.42 59.63 -10.12
CA CYS A 830 -19.69 59.72 -11.39
C CYS A 830 -19.22 58.35 -11.93
N ASN A 831 -19.74 57.22 -11.44
CA ASN A 831 -19.32 55.88 -11.87
C ASN A 831 -20.08 55.42 -13.11
N VAL A 832 -19.71 55.95 -14.28
CA VAL A 832 -20.31 55.60 -15.57
C VAL A 832 -19.82 54.21 -16.04
N PRO A 833 -20.69 53.20 -16.22
CA PRO A 833 -20.30 51.91 -16.80
C PRO A 833 -19.77 52.05 -18.22
N LEU A 834 -18.78 51.22 -18.61
CA LEU A 834 -18.25 51.19 -19.98
C LEU A 834 -19.31 50.86 -21.03
N SER A 835 -20.35 50.11 -20.64
CA SER A 835 -21.47 49.68 -21.48
C SER A 835 -22.74 50.52 -21.28
N TRP A 836 -22.64 51.71 -20.67
CA TRP A 836 -23.81 52.54 -20.40
C TRP A 836 -24.53 52.94 -21.71
N ARG A 837 -25.75 52.45 -21.91
CA ARG A 837 -26.53 52.61 -23.15
C ARG A 837 -26.96 54.04 -23.42
N GLY A 838 -27.09 54.89 -22.40
CA GLY A 838 -27.51 56.29 -22.53
C GLY A 838 -26.48 57.19 -23.23
N ASN A 839 -25.18 56.89 -23.07
CA ASN A 839 -24.10 57.48 -23.86
C ASN A 839 -22.84 56.60 -23.72
N THR A 840 -22.68 55.67 -24.65
CA THR A 840 -21.55 54.72 -24.68
C THR A 840 -20.19 55.42 -24.79
N LYS A 841 -20.15 56.65 -25.33
CA LYS A 841 -18.93 57.45 -25.42
C LYS A 841 -18.51 58.02 -24.06
N LEU A 842 -19.43 58.24 -23.11
CA LEU A 842 -19.12 58.80 -21.79
C LEU A 842 -18.32 57.84 -20.91
N GLY A 843 -18.71 56.56 -20.84
CA GLY A 843 -17.97 55.55 -20.07
C GLY A 843 -16.54 55.33 -20.59
N ILE A 844 -16.37 55.33 -21.91
CA ILE A 844 -15.05 55.26 -22.56
C ILE A 844 -14.23 56.52 -22.24
N TRP A 845 -14.86 57.70 -22.30
CA TRP A 845 -14.20 58.98 -22.01
C TRP A 845 -13.72 59.08 -20.57
N VAL A 846 -14.54 58.70 -19.58
CA VAL A 846 -14.15 58.64 -18.16
C VAL A 846 -12.96 57.69 -17.95
N SER A 847 -12.97 56.52 -18.59
CA SER A 847 -11.85 55.57 -18.54
C SER A 847 -10.56 56.14 -19.15
N HIS A 848 -10.68 56.89 -20.24
CA HIS A 848 -9.57 57.62 -20.85
C HIS A 848 -9.02 58.74 -19.95
N GLN A 849 -9.87 59.50 -19.24
CA GLN A 849 -9.40 60.53 -18.31
C GLN A 849 -8.58 59.91 -17.16
N ARG A 850 -9.06 58.80 -16.57
CA ARG A 850 -8.33 58.04 -15.53
C ARG A 850 -6.97 57.54 -16.01
N ARG A 851 -6.91 57.00 -17.24
CA ARG A 851 -5.65 56.56 -17.85
C ARG A 851 -4.69 57.73 -18.06
N ARG A 852 -5.17 58.88 -18.55
CA ARG A 852 -4.36 60.07 -18.79
C ARG A 852 -3.81 60.66 -17.50
N TYR A 853 -4.60 60.71 -16.43
CA TYR A 853 -4.17 61.13 -15.11
C TYR A 853 -3.04 60.23 -14.57
N ASN A 854 -3.21 58.90 -14.64
CA ASN A 854 -2.17 57.94 -14.21
C ASN A 854 -0.86 58.03 -15.02
N SER A 855 -0.92 58.51 -16.26
CA SER A 855 0.26 58.73 -17.10
C SER A 855 0.85 60.15 -17.02
N GLY A 856 0.31 61.03 -16.15
CA GLY A 856 0.75 62.43 -16.03
C GLY A 856 0.40 63.32 -17.24
N LEU A 857 -0.51 62.87 -18.10
CA LEU A 857 -0.89 63.53 -19.37
C LEU A 857 -2.26 64.25 -19.29
N LEU A 858 -2.83 64.35 -18.09
CA LEU A 858 -4.04 65.12 -17.82
C LEU A 858 -3.63 66.47 -17.22
N ASP A 859 -4.13 67.53 -17.84
CA ASP A 859 -3.94 68.90 -17.37
C ASP A 859 -4.46 69.07 -15.92
N GLU A 860 -3.68 69.74 -15.06
CA GLU A 860 -4.00 69.88 -13.64
C GLU A 860 -5.30 70.64 -13.37
N ALA A 861 -5.64 71.65 -14.19
CA ALA A 861 -6.89 72.37 -14.04
C ALA A 861 -8.09 71.47 -14.38
N LYS A 862 -7.94 70.60 -15.38
CA LYS A 862 -8.95 69.59 -15.73
C LYS A 862 -9.07 68.47 -14.70
N ALA A 863 -7.96 68.03 -14.11
CA ALA A 863 -7.96 67.06 -13.01
C ALA A 863 -8.72 67.62 -11.79
N ARG A 864 -8.39 68.85 -11.37
CA ARG A 864 -9.09 69.55 -10.27
C ARG A 864 -10.60 69.69 -10.53
N ARG A 865 -11.01 69.99 -11.76
CA ARG A 865 -12.45 70.09 -12.12
C ARG A 865 -13.17 68.74 -12.02
N LEU A 866 -12.53 67.64 -12.43
CA LEU A 866 -13.11 66.30 -12.34
C LEU A 866 -13.18 65.81 -10.88
N GLU A 867 -12.14 66.07 -10.09
CA GLU A 867 -12.11 65.76 -8.65
C GLU A 867 -13.17 66.57 -7.90
N LYS A 868 -13.31 67.88 -8.18
CA LYS A 868 -14.37 68.74 -7.61
C LYS A 868 -15.77 68.26 -7.98
N LEU A 869 -15.95 67.70 -9.18
CA LEU A 869 -17.21 67.07 -9.58
C LEU A 869 -17.46 65.75 -8.82
N GLY A 870 -16.47 65.18 -8.13
CA GLY A 870 -16.58 63.92 -7.40
C GLY A 870 -16.25 62.69 -8.26
N LEU A 871 -15.53 62.86 -9.37
CA LEU A 871 -15.01 61.74 -10.13
C LEU A 871 -13.69 61.26 -9.51
N VAL A 872 -13.69 60.01 -9.06
CA VAL A 872 -12.48 59.34 -8.57
C VAL A 872 -11.56 59.03 -9.76
N LEU A 873 -10.41 59.71 -9.83
CA LEU A 873 -9.42 59.54 -10.88
C LEU A 873 -8.53 58.31 -10.68
N LYS A 874 -8.34 57.86 -9.43
CA LYS A 874 -7.60 56.63 -9.08
C LYS A 874 -8.44 55.63 -8.27
N PRO A 875 -9.48 55.02 -8.88
CA PRO A 875 -10.41 54.13 -8.18
C PRO A 875 -9.78 52.85 -7.63
N ALA A 876 -8.61 52.44 -8.15
CA ALA A 876 -7.87 51.30 -7.62
C ALA A 876 -7.04 51.64 -6.36
N GLU A 877 -6.60 52.89 -6.22
CA GLU A 877 -5.93 53.36 -4.99
C GLU A 877 -6.97 53.59 -3.89
N GLU A 878 -8.04 54.33 -4.15
CA GLU A 878 -9.10 54.57 -3.17
C GLU A 878 -9.76 53.28 -2.68
N ARG A 879 -9.98 52.30 -3.57
CA ARG A 879 -10.47 50.97 -3.17
C ARG A 879 -9.49 50.23 -2.27
N TRP A 880 -8.18 50.36 -2.55
CA TRP A 880 -7.15 49.77 -1.71
C TRP A 880 -7.08 50.45 -0.35
N GLU A 881 -7.16 51.79 -0.31
CA GLU A 881 -7.23 52.58 0.93
C GLU A 881 -8.46 52.22 1.76
N ARG A 882 -9.63 52.08 1.14
CA ARG A 882 -10.86 51.69 1.83
C ARG A 882 -10.74 50.32 2.47
N TYR A 883 -10.25 49.30 1.76
CA TYR A 883 -10.04 47.98 2.34
C TYR A 883 -8.91 47.95 3.38
N PHE A 884 -7.88 48.79 3.21
CA PHE A 884 -6.83 48.96 4.21
C PHE A 884 -7.39 49.58 5.50
N ALA A 885 -8.22 50.62 5.40
CA ALA A 885 -8.91 51.22 6.55
C ALA A 885 -9.85 50.23 7.24
N THR A 886 -10.65 49.47 6.47
CA THR A 886 -11.51 48.41 7.05
C THR A 886 -10.68 47.29 7.70
N LEU A 887 -9.47 47.00 7.20
CA LEU A 887 -8.55 46.06 7.83
C LEU A 887 -7.95 46.63 9.12
N VAL A 888 -7.69 47.94 9.19
CA VAL A 888 -7.26 48.62 10.42
C VAL A 888 -8.37 48.59 11.47
N GLU A 889 -9.62 48.86 11.09
CA GLU A 889 -10.77 48.70 11.98
C GLU A 889 -10.90 47.26 12.50
N TYR A 890 -10.74 46.28 11.61
CA TYR A 890 -10.70 44.87 12.00
C TYR A 890 -9.55 44.57 12.97
N GLN A 891 -8.35 45.10 12.73
CA GLN A 891 -7.21 44.95 13.62
C GLN A 891 -7.48 45.57 14.98
N ASN A 892 -8.06 46.77 15.03
CA ASN A 892 -8.41 47.45 16.28
C ASN A 892 -9.48 46.67 17.06
N THR A 893 -10.41 46.02 16.37
CA THR A 893 -11.50 45.27 17.00
C THR A 893 -11.07 43.87 17.47
N PHE A 894 -10.25 43.17 16.69
CA PHE A 894 -9.91 41.76 16.93
C PHE A 894 -8.44 41.53 17.30
N GLY A 895 -7.63 42.59 17.42
CA GLY A 895 -6.22 42.55 17.78
C GLY A 895 -5.29 41.92 16.73
N ASN A 896 -5.78 41.58 15.53
CA ASN A 896 -4.98 40.92 14.50
C ASN A 896 -5.53 41.16 13.08
N CYS A 897 -4.70 40.91 12.06
CA CYS A 897 -5.07 41.01 10.64
C CYS A 897 -5.51 39.66 10.00
N LYS A 898 -5.95 38.67 10.79
CA LYS A 898 -6.38 37.34 10.30
C LYS A 898 -7.87 37.33 9.99
N VAL A 899 -8.24 37.89 8.84
CA VAL A 899 -9.63 37.86 8.35
C VAL A 899 -9.93 36.50 7.69
N PRO A 900 -10.93 35.72 8.14
CA PRO A 900 -11.36 34.49 7.48
C PRO A 900 -11.85 34.76 6.04
N GLN A 901 -11.64 33.83 5.11
CA GLN A 901 -12.12 34.01 3.73
C GLN A 901 -13.65 34.16 3.65
N ASP A 902 -14.37 33.47 4.54
CA ASP A 902 -15.83 33.46 4.63
C ASP A 902 -16.35 34.34 5.77
N TRP A 903 -15.65 35.46 6.06
CA TRP A 903 -16.07 36.35 7.14
C TRP A 903 -17.44 36.97 6.86
N HIS A 904 -18.49 36.41 7.45
CA HIS A 904 -19.90 36.69 7.17
C HIS A 904 -20.29 38.18 7.26
N ARG A 905 -19.62 38.98 8.11
CA ARG A 905 -19.86 40.43 8.22
C ARG A 905 -19.32 41.24 7.03
N ASN A 906 -18.21 40.81 6.41
CA ASN A 906 -17.65 41.47 5.23
C ASN A 906 -16.78 40.48 4.40
N PRO A 907 -17.42 39.57 3.65
CA PRO A 907 -16.72 38.58 2.82
C PRO A 907 -15.74 39.19 1.80
N PRO A 908 -15.99 40.39 1.22
CA PRO A 908 -15.03 41.07 0.37
C PRO A 908 -13.67 41.36 1.03
N LEU A 909 -13.62 41.64 2.33
CA LEU A 909 -12.36 41.91 3.04
C LEU A 909 -11.49 40.66 3.13
N GLY A 910 -12.07 39.50 3.44
CA GLY A 910 -11.34 38.21 3.52
C GLY A 910 -10.70 37.82 2.18
N ARG A 911 -11.44 38.00 1.08
CA ARG A 911 -10.92 37.80 -0.28
C ARG A 911 -9.80 38.80 -0.63
N TRP A 912 -9.97 40.07 -0.26
CA TRP A 912 -8.97 41.12 -0.50
C TRP A 912 -7.65 40.85 0.25
N VAL A 913 -7.72 40.42 1.51
CA VAL A 913 -6.54 40.02 2.32
C VAL A 913 -5.81 38.84 1.66
N GLY A 914 -6.54 37.82 1.19
CA GLY A 914 -5.97 36.71 0.44
C GLY A 914 -5.27 37.15 -0.85
N GLN A 915 -5.88 38.11 -1.56
CA GLN A 915 -5.31 38.67 -2.79
C GLN A 915 -4.01 39.45 -2.55
N GLN A 916 -3.86 40.16 -1.42
CA GLN A 916 -2.59 40.85 -1.09
C GLN A 916 -1.45 39.84 -0.89
N ARG A 917 -1.70 38.72 -0.18
CA ARG A 917 -0.70 37.65 0.01
C ARG A 917 -0.24 37.04 -1.30
N PHE A 918 -1.19 36.72 -2.20
CA PHE A 918 -0.89 36.22 -3.53
C PHE A 918 -0.07 37.21 -4.37
N ARG A 919 -0.43 38.50 -4.36
CA ARG A 919 0.31 39.55 -5.08
C ARG A 919 1.73 39.76 -4.57
N ARG A 920 1.98 39.58 -3.26
CA ARG A 920 3.35 39.57 -2.72
C ARG A 920 4.15 38.35 -3.20
N SER A 921 3.55 37.15 -3.17
CA SER A 921 4.24 35.92 -3.62
C SER A 921 4.62 35.93 -5.11
N THR A 922 3.91 36.72 -5.92
CA THR A 922 4.13 36.86 -7.36
C THR A 922 4.93 38.11 -7.73
N GLY A 923 5.46 38.86 -6.75
CA GLY A 923 6.27 40.07 -6.98
C GLY A 923 5.50 41.27 -7.54
N LYS A 924 4.16 41.27 -7.47
CA LYS A 924 3.28 42.28 -8.08
C LYS A 924 2.75 43.33 -7.10
N LEU A 925 3.29 43.39 -5.89
CA LEU A 925 2.88 44.35 -4.84
C LEU A 925 3.99 45.38 -4.60
N SER A 926 3.64 46.67 -4.56
CA SER A 926 4.62 47.75 -4.38
C SER A 926 5.24 47.76 -2.97
N ALA A 927 6.49 48.22 -2.88
CA ALA A 927 7.23 48.32 -1.62
C ALA A 927 6.49 49.17 -0.56
N GLU A 928 5.90 50.28 -0.96
CA GLU A 928 5.11 51.17 -0.09
C GLU A 928 3.88 50.46 0.51
N ARG A 929 3.15 49.66 -0.28
CA ARG A 929 2.01 48.89 0.21
C ARG A 929 2.43 47.76 1.15
N ILE A 930 3.60 47.15 0.91
CA ILE A 930 4.18 46.17 1.81
C ILE A 930 4.52 46.82 3.15
N GLN A 931 5.11 48.02 3.13
CA GLN A 931 5.45 48.78 4.33
C GLN A 931 4.20 49.16 5.14
N ARG A 932 3.15 49.67 4.49
CA ARG A 932 1.88 50.03 5.16
C ARG A 932 1.13 48.82 5.73
N LEU A 933 1.18 47.67 5.06
CA LEU A 933 0.63 46.43 5.63
C LEU A 933 1.49 45.93 6.80
N ASN A 934 2.82 46.01 6.71
CA ASN A 934 3.70 45.64 7.82
C ASN A 934 3.49 46.51 9.06
N SER A 935 3.22 47.82 8.91
CA SER A 935 3.03 48.74 10.04
C SER A 935 1.78 48.43 10.88
N ILE A 936 0.81 47.70 10.33
CA ILE A 936 -0.39 47.23 11.04
C ILE A 936 -0.29 45.75 11.45
N GLY A 937 0.92 45.18 11.45
CA GLY A 937 1.17 43.78 11.83
C GLY A 937 0.60 42.75 10.85
N PHE A 938 0.48 43.10 9.55
CA PHE A 938 -0.12 42.22 8.56
C PHE A 938 0.67 40.92 8.36
N ASN A 939 -0.01 39.79 8.50
CA ASN A 939 0.62 38.48 8.40
C ASN A 939 0.63 37.95 6.96
N TRP A 940 1.83 37.81 6.40
CA TRP A 940 2.05 37.34 5.03
C TRP A 940 2.09 35.83 4.87
N ASN A 941 2.42 35.09 5.93
CA ASN A 941 2.52 33.63 5.93
C ASN A 941 1.67 33.04 7.06
N THR A 942 0.45 32.60 6.73
CA THR A 942 -0.51 32.04 7.70
C THR A 942 -0.05 30.72 8.33
N THR A 943 1.02 30.11 7.81
CA THR A 943 1.62 28.88 8.35
C THR A 943 2.76 29.12 9.35
N ASP A 944 3.26 30.36 9.49
CA ASP A 944 4.26 30.71 10.52
C ASP A 944 3.63 31.30 11.78
N SER A 945 2.54 32.06 11.65
CA SER A 945 1.86 32.65 12.81
C SER A 945 0.98 31.69 13.59
N SER A 946 0.54 30.58 13.00
CA SER A 946 -0.08 29.49 13.75
C SER A 946 0.96 28.73 14.57
N TRP A 947 2.18 28.56 14.04
CA TRP A 947 3.27 27.90 14.74
C TRP A 947 3.79 28.75 15.90
N GLU A 948 4.03 30.05 15.70
CA GLU A 948 4.46 30.95 16.80
C GLU A 948 3.36 31.15 17.86
N ALA A 949 2.07 31.16 17.48
CA ALA A 949 0.96 31.23 18.45
C ALA A 949 0.84 29.96 19.29
N MET A 950 0.99 28.78 18.68
CA MET A 950 1.01 27.51 19.42
C MET A 950 2.30 27.34 20.25
N PHE A 951 3.43 27.90 19.78
CA PHE A 951 4.66 27.98 20.55
C PHE A 951 4.52 28.90 21.77
N ALA A 952 3.84 30.05 21.64
CA ALA A 952 3.50 30.91 22.77
C ALA A 952 2.55 30.23 23.76
N ALA A 953 1.51 29.54 23.26
CA ALA A 953 0.61 28.73 24.11
C ALA A 953 1.35 27.60 24.83
N LEU A 954 2.41 27.03 24.22
CA LEU A 954 3.27 26.05 24.87
C LEU A 954 4.17 26.67 25.95
N ILE A 955 4.61 27.93 25.79
CA ILE A 955 5.35 28.67 26.82
C ILE A 955 4.44 28.90 28.03
N GLU A 956 3.21 29.36 27.81
CA GLU A 956 2.21 29.58 28.86
C GLU A 956 1.87 28.26 29.58
N TYR A 957 1.66 27.17 28.83
CA TYR A 957 1.48 25.84 29.41
C TYR A 957 2.69 25.43 30.28
N ARG A 958 3.92 25.68 29.82
CA ARG A 958 5.13 25.39 30.60
C ARG A 958 5.21 26.25 31.86
N GLN A 959 4.84 27.52 31.81
CA GLN A 959 4.81 28.39 32.99
C GLN A 959 3.78 27.89 34.01
N ARG A 960 2.62 27.42 33.57
CA ARG A 960 1.54 26.93 34.44
C ARG A 960 1.80 25.54 35.02
N PHE A 961 2.35 24.63 34.23
CA PHE A 961 2.48 23.19 34.60
C PHE A 961 3.94 22.73 34.78
N GLY A 962 4.92 23.62 34.63
CA GLY A 962 6.35 23.35 34.79
C GLY A 962 6.99 22.50 33.68
N ASN A 963 6.22 22.04 32.69
CA ASN A 963 6.70 21.13 31.65
C ASN A 963 6.00 21.36 30.29
N CYS A 964 6.53 20.78 29.21
CA CYS A 964 5.96 20.88 27.86
C CYS A 964 5.16 19.62 27.43
N ARG A 965 4.67 18.81 28.37
CA ARG A 965 3.93 17.57 28.09
C ARG A 965 2.43 17.83 28.07
N VAL A 966 1.97 18.42 26.98
CA VAL A 966 0.55 18.64 26.74
C VAL A 966 -0.12 17.31 26.37
N PRO A 967 -1.18 16.87 27.09
CA PRO A 967 -2.01 15.72 26.71
C PRO A 967 -2.62 15.91 25.32
N HIS A 968 -2.83 14.81 24.58
CA HIS A 968 -3.43 14.87 23.25
C HIS A 968 -4.86 15.47 23.30
N GLU A 969 -5.62 15.11 24.33
CA GLU A 969 -7.00 15.56 24.58
C GLU A 969 -7.03 16.56 25.75
N TRP A 970 -6.23 17.62 25.66
CA TRP A 970 -6.26 18.66 26.69
C TRP A 970 -7.55 19.48 26.58
N SER A 971 -8.43 19.37 27.57
CA SER A 971 -9.79 19.93 27.56
C SER A 971 -9.85 21.46 27.42
N GLU A 972 -8.89 22.20 27.98
CA GLU A 972 -8.85 23.66 27.89
C GLU A 972 -8.36 24.15 26.50
N ASN A 973 -7.54 23.37 25.79
CA ASN A 973 -7.07 23.71 24.45
C ASN A 973 -6.53 22.47 23.71
N ALA A 974 -7.47 21.70 23.14
CA ALA A 974 -7.18 20.47 22.40
C ALA A 974 -6.29 20.73 21.17
N ALA A 975 -6.34 21.94 20.61
CA ALA A 975 -5.50 22.34 19.47
C ALA A 975 -4.00 22.35 19.83
N LEU A 976 -3.63 22.71 21.07
CA LEU A 976 -2.24 22.66 21.52
C LEU A 976 -1.75 21.21 21.68
N GLY A 977 -2.59 20.32 22.22
CA GLY A 977 -2.28 18.88 22.37
C GLY A 977 -2.03 18.17 21.05
N ALA A 978 -2.90 18.42 20.06
CA ALA A 978 -2.73 17.95 18.69
C ALA A 978 -1.47 18.55 18.04
N TRP A 979 -1.21 19.85 18.24
CA TRP A 979 -0.06 20.54 17.67
C TRP A 979 1.28 20.02 18.20
N VAL A 980 1.41 19.80 19.52
CA VAL A 980 2.59 19.21 20.17
C VAL A 980 2.87 17.80 19.63
N SER A 981 1.82 16.98 19.46
CA SER A 981 1.93 15.62 18.89
C SER A 981 2.38 15.64 17.42
N LEU A 982 1.89 16.62 16.65
CA LEU A 982 2.31 16.85 15.28
C LEU A 982 3.80 17.23 15.20
N GLN A 983 4.31 18.09 16.10
CA GLN A 983 5.74 18.45 16.11
C GLN A 983 6.64 17.22 16.30
N ARG A 984 6.28 16.32 17.25
CA ARG A 984 7.01 15.06 17.49
C ARG A 984 7.04 14.16 16.25
N THR A 985 5.90 14.05 15.56
CA THR A 985 5.76 13.27 14.32
C THR A 985 6.60 13.85 13.18
N CYS A 986 6.55 15.17 13.00
CA CYS A 986 7.34 15.87 11.98
C CYS A 986 8.86 15.75 12.21
N ARG A 987 9.32 15.74 13.48
CA ARG A 987 10.74 15.48 13.79
C ARG A 987 11.18 14.08 13.40
N LYS A 988 10.36 13.05 13.68
CA LYS A 988 10.64 11.65 13.28
C LYS A 988 10.73 11.48 11.76
N ARG A 989 10.04 12.33 11.00
CA ARG A 989 10.01 12.32 9.53
C ARG A 989 11.03 13.27 8.87
N GLY A 990 11.83 14.00 9.65
CA GLY A 990 12.80 14.97 9.11
C GLY A 990 12.17 16.22 8.48
N GLN A 991 10.92 16.54 8.81
CA GLN A 991 10.12 17.60 8.17
C GLN A 991 10.06 18.91 8.97
N ILE A 992 10.90 19.08 9.99
CA ILE A 992 10.95 20.27 10.84
C ILE A 992 12.23 21.08 10.56
N SER A 993 12.12 22.40 10.48
CA SER A 993 13.27 23.27 10.25
C SER A 993 14.18 23.36 11.47
N ALA A 994 15.49 23.52 11.23
CA ALA A 994 16.51 23.65 12.28
C ALA A 994 16.18 24.77 13.29
N ARG A 995 15.64 25.90 12.82
CA ARG A 995 15.20 27.02 13.66
C ARG A 995 14.07 26.64 14.63
N ARG A 996 13.09 25.85 14.20
CA ARG A 996 11.95 25.40 15.04
C ARG A 996 12.37 24.35 16.05
N VAL A 997 13.27 23.44 15.67
CA VAL A 997 13.89 22.48 16.59
C VAL A 997 14.66 23.21 17.68
N HIS A 998 15.45 24.22 17.33
CA HIS A 998 16.20 25.02 18.30
C HIS A 998 15.27 25.73 19.29
N LYS A 999 14.20 26.40 18.81
CA LYS A 999 13.19 27.03 19.67
C LYS A 999 12.54 26.06 20.65
N LEU A 1000 12.07 24.89 20.18
CA LEU A 1000 11.46 23.89 21.06
C LEU A 1000 12.47 23.31 22.05
N ASN A 1001 13.70 23.02 21.62
CA ASN A 1001 14.77 22.56 22.51
C ASN A 1001 15.07 23.58 23.62
N SER A 1002 15.11 24.88 23.29
CA SER A 1002 15.35 25.95 24.27
C SER A 1002 14.27 26.04 25.37
N LEU A 1003 13.06 25.53 25.10
CA LEU A 1003 12.00 25.40 26.09
C LEU A 1003 12.02 24.09 26.90
N GLY A 1004 13.02 23.23 26.68
CA GLY A 1004 13.03 21.90 27.29
C GLY A 1004 11.95 20.97 26.73
N PHE A 1005 11.55 21.18 25.47
CA PHE A 1005 10.52 20.38 24.82
C PHE A 1005 10.94 18.91 24.70
N VAL A 1006 10.14 18.03 25.30
CA VAL A 1006 10.37 16.58 25.30
C VAL A 1006 9.83 15.96 24.01
N TRP A 1007 10.75 15.52 23.15
CA TRP A 1007 10.43 14.92 21.87
C TRP A 1007 9.99 13.46 21.97
N ASP A 1008 10.60 12.71 22.90
CA ASP A 1008 10.15 11.38 23.29
C ASP A 1008 9.60 11.43 24.73
N ILE A 1009 8.27 11.36 24.85
CA ILE A 1009 7.56 11.43 26.12
C ILE A 1009 7.98 10.29 27.06
N ARG A 1010 8.30 9.11 26.50
CA ARG A 1010 8.68 7.91 27.28
C ARG A 1010 10.09 8.06 27.87
N ASP A 1011 10.96 8.85 27.27
CA ASP A 1011 12.25 9.22 27.84
C ASP A 1011 12.09 10.27 28.94
N GLY A 1012 11.25 11.29 28.72
CA GLY A 1012 11.01 12.33 29.72
C GLY A 1012 10.45 11.79 31.05
N PHE A 1013 9.46 10.88 31.00
CA PHE A 1013 8.92 10.25 32.20
C PHE A 1013 9.97 9.40 32.94
N TRP A 1014 10.94 8.84 32.24
CA TRP A 1014 12.01 8.07 32.85
C TRP A 1014 13.00 8.98 33.58
N GLU A 1015 13.39 10.11 32.98
CA GLU A 1015 14.29 11.10 33.60
C GLU A 1015 13.71 11.74 34.85
N GLU A 1016 12.42 12.08 34.84
CA GLU A 1016 11.74 12.65 36.01
C GLU A 1016 11.72 11.67 37.18
N ARG A 1017 11.34 10.41 36.93
CA ARG A 1017 11.31 9.36 37.95
C ARG A 1017 12.71 8.98 38.43
N PHE A 1018 13.70 9.08 37.55
CA PHE A 1018 15.11 8.92 37.93
C PHE A 1018 15.57 10.06 38.85
N SER A 1019 15.20 11.31 38.57
CA SER A 1019 15.50 12.46 39.45
C SER A 1019 14.79 12.37 40.80
N GLU A 1020 13.52 11.94 40.83
CA GLU A 1020 12.79 11.67 42.07
C GLU A 1020 13.46 10.57 42.91
N LEU A 1021 13.98 9.52 42.27
CA LEU A 1021 14.75 8.47 42.94
C LEU A 1021 16.08 8.99 43.51
N VAL A 1022 16.74 9.93 42.81
CA VAL A 1022 17.95 10.59 43.32
C VAL A 1022 17.64 11.43 44.56
N GLN A 1023 16.54 12.19 44.54
CA GLN A 1023 16.09 12.96 45.71
C GLN A 1023 15.68 12.06 46.87
N TYR A 1024 14.95 10.97 46.59
CA TYR A 1024 14.62 9.95 47.60
C TYR A 1024 15.89 9.40 48.25
N LYS A 1025 16.91 9.07 47.45
CA LYS A 1025 18.20 8.61 47.98
C LYS A 1025 18.90 9.67 48.83
N GLN A 1026 18.84 10.94 48.46
CA GLN A 1026 19.42 12.03 49.24
C GLN A 1026 18.75 12.17 50.61
N HIS A 1027 17.44 11.92 50.71
CA HIS A 1027 16.69 12.03 51.96
C HIS A 1027 16.72 10.76 52.82
N VAL A 1028 16.62 9.58 52.21
CA VAL A 1028 16.44 8.29 52.91
C VAL A 1028 17.76 7.50 53.00
N GLY A 1029 18.76 7.83 52.17
CA GLY A 1029 20.09 7.21 52.15
C GLY A 1029 20.22 6.01 51.20
N ASP A 1030 19.11 5.42 50.73
CA ASP A 1030 19.10 4.25 49.85
C ASP A 1030 18.18 4.40 48.62
N THR A 1031 18.10 3.36 47.79
CA THR A 1031 17.24 3.31 46.59
C THR A 1031 16.09 2.30 46.72
N LEU A 1032 15.78 1.85 47.95
CA LEU A 1032 14.75 0.87 48.28
C LEU A 1032 13.40 1.56 48.52
N VAL A 1033 12.82 2.11 47.45
CA VAL A 1033 11.49 2.73 47.53
C VAL A 1033 10.40 1.64 47.69
N PRO A 1034 9.55 1.68 48.73
CA PRO A 1034 8.43 0.76 48.88
C PRO A 1034 7.45 0.86 47.72
N VAL A 1035 6.90 -0.27 47.26
CA VAL A 1035 5.94 -0.30 46.12
C VAL A 1035 4.69 0.53 46.41
N ARG A 1036 4.27 0.59 47.69
CA ARG A 1036 3.16 1.43 48.18
C ARG A 1036 3.65 2.60 49.04
N TRP A 1037 4.66 3.33 48.57
CA TRP A 1037 5.14 4.52 49.29
C TRP A 1037 4.06 5.62 49.30
N PRO A 1038 3.52 6.02 50.48
CA PRO A 1038 2.34 6.91 50.55
C PRO A 1038 2.57 8.29 49.94
N GLU A 1039 3.79 8.81 50.06
CA GLU A 1039 4.14 10.18 49.62
C GLU A 1039 4.30 10.26 48.09
N ASN A 1040 4.69 9.16 47.42
CA ASN A 1040 4.76 9.10 45.96
C ASN A 1040 4.66 7.65 45.44
N LEU A 1041 3.43 7.14 45.43
CA LEU A 1041 3.07 5.79 44.95
C LEU A 1041 3.60 5.50 43.53
N LYS A 1042 3.70 6.53 42.69
CA LYS A 1042 4.17 6.43 41.32
C LYS A 1042 5.68 6.12 41.24
N LEU A 1043 6.49 6.63 42.18
CA LEU A 1043 7.92 6.31 42.24
C LEU A 1043 8.15 4.85 42.67
N GLY A 1044 7.42 4.38 43.69
CA GLY A 1044 7.50 2.99 44.17
C GLY A 1044 7.16 1.97 43.07
N ALA A 1045 6.06 2.21 42.34
CA ALA A 1045 5.69 1.39 41.18
C ALA A 1045 6.73 1.47 40.05
N TRP A 1046 7.31 2.64 39.80
CA TRP A 1046 8.32 2.83 38.75
C TRP A 1046 9.63 2.11 39.05
N VAL A 1047 10.11 2.16 40.31
CA VAL A 1047 11.32 1.46 40.79
C VAL A 1047 11.15 -0.06 40.66
N ALA A 1048 10.00 -0.60 41.08
CA ALA A 1048 9.67 -2.02 40.89
C ALA A 1048 9.67 -2.42 39.41
N ASN A 1049 9.11 -1.58 38.55
CA ASN A 1049 9.07 -1.80 37.11
C ASN A 1049 10.49 -1.81 36.48
N GLN A 1050 11.42 -0.96 36.93
CA GLN A 1050 12.81 -1.01 36.44
C GLN A 1050 13.47 -2.37 36.72
N ARG A 1051 13.24 -2.95 37.90
CA ARG A 1051 13.76 -4.28 38.28
C ARG A 1051 13.19 -5.38 37.37
N VAL A 1052 11.87 -5.37 37.14
CA VAL A 1052 11.19 -6.31 36.24
C VAL A 1052 11.74 -6.19 34.81
N ARG A 1053 11.92 -4.96 34.31
CA ARG A 1053 12.42 -4.73 32.95
C ARG A 1053 13.87 -5.16 32.75
N LYS A 1054 14.71 -5.04 33.79
CA LYS A 1054 16.08 -5.61 33.75
C LYS A 1054 16.04 -7.14 33.72
N LYS A 1055 15.18 -7.79 34.52
CA LYS A 1055 14.99 -9.26 34.49
C LYS A 1055 14.48 -9.75 33.14
N GLN A 1056 13.61 -8.97 32.50
CA GLN A 1056 13.07 -9.25 31.16
C GLN A 1056 13.98 -8.82 30.00
N ARG A 1057 15.19 -8.29 30.27
CA ARG A 1057 16.14 -7.77 29.25
C ARG A 1057 15.54 -6.70 28.31
N THR A 1058 14.58 -5.91 28.79
CA THR A 1058 13.93 -4.83 28.00
C THR A 1058 14.39 -3.43 28.39
N LEU A 1059 15.29 -3.30 29.36
CA LEU A 1059 15.86 -2.03 29.80
C LEU A 1059 17.20 -1.74 29.07
N SER A 1060 17.34 -0.57 28.46
CA SER A 1060 18.54 -0.18 27.70
C SER A 1060 19.79 -0.09 28.58
N GLU A 1061 20.96 -0.43 28.04
CA GLU A 1061 22.24 -0.37 28.78
C GLU A 1061 22.56 1.01 29.36
N HIS A 1062 22.26 2.10 28.63
CA HIS A 1062 22.45 3.46 29.13
C HIS A 1062 21.70 3.73 30.45
N ARG A 1063 20.46 3.24 30.55
CA ARG A 1063 19.61 3.39 31.75
C ARG A 1063 20.08 2.51 32.90
N ILE A 1064 20.56 1.30 32.61
CA ILE A 1064 21.18 0.40 33.59
C ILE A 1064 22.43 1.08 34.17
N SER A 1065 23.29 1.64 33.32
CA SER A 1065 24.49 2.36 33.74
C SER A 1065 24.18 3.54 34.67
N ARG A 1066 23.17 4.36 34.33
CA ARG A 1066 22.75 5.49 35.17
C ARG A 1066 22.18 5.07 36.53
N LEU A 1067 21.36 4.02 36.57
CA LEU A 1067 20.84 3.47 37.83
C LEU A 1067 21.97 2.86 38.68
N ASN A 1068 22.92 2.15 38.06
CA ASN A 1068 24.08 1.64 38.79
C ASN A 1068 24.93 2.77 39.39
N LYS A 1069 25.09 3.90 38.67
CA LYS A 1069 25.88 5.06 39.14
C LYS A 1069 25.35 5.67 40.44
N ILE A 1070 24.05 5.54 40.71
CA ILE A 1070 23.44 6.00 41.96
C ILE A 1070 23.28 4.87 42.99
N GLY A 1071 23.93 3.71 42.80
CA GLY A 1071 23.83 2.57 43.71
C GLY A 1071 22.42 1.98 43.77
N PHE A 1072 21.77 1.81 42.61
CA PHE A 1072 20.41 1.26 42.54
C PHE A 1072 20.38 -0.23 42.90
N HIS A 1073 19.58 -0.59 43.91
CA HIS A 1073 19.42 -1.98 44.37
C HIS A 1073 18.47 -2.75 43.45
N TRP A 1074 19.03 -3.71 42.70
CA TRP A 1074 18.27 -4.52 41.75
C TRP A 1074 17.49 -5.68 42.39
N ASN A 1075 17.91 -6.15 43.57
CA ASN A 1075 17.41 -7.40 44.19
C ASN A 1075 16.63 -7.18 45.51
N GLY A 1076 16.32 -5.94 45.92
CA GLY A 1076 15.73 -5.69 47.24
C GLY A 1076 14.25 -6.09 47.38
N THR A 1077 13.95 -7.03 48.26
CA THR A 1077 12.60 -7.32 48.79
C THR A 1077 12.28 -6.41 49.98
N THR A 1078 11.07 -5.83 50.02
CA THR A 1078 10.61 -4.87 51.04
C THR A 1078 10.37 -5.46 52.45
N ASN A 1079 10.90 -6.64 52.78
CA ASN A 1079 10.61 -7.34 54.03
C ASN A 1079 11.69 -7.22 55.14
N GLU A 1080 12.76 -6.46 54.94
CA GLU A 1080 13.84 -6.35 55.96
C GLU A 1080 13.69 -5.15 56.94
N ARG A 1081 12.53 -4.48 57.00
CA ARG A 1081 12.22 -3.54 58.11
C ARG A 1081 11.11 -4.07 59.01
N LYS A 1082 11.36 -5.23 59.63
CA LYS A 1082 10.79 -5.63 60.91
C LYS A 1082 11.85 -6.42 61.67
N GLY A 1083 12.67 -5.70 62.43
CA GLY A 1083 13.69 -6.27 63.29
C GLY A 1083 14.54 -5.17 63.92
N ASN A 1084 14.29 -4.95 65.20
CA ASN A 1084 15.06 -4.18 66.19
C ASN A 1084 14.88 -2.65 66.21
N SER A 1085 14.19 -2.23 67.30
CA SER A 1085 14.51 -1.14 68.23
C SER A 1085 15.17 0.13 67.69
#